data_AF-A0A9Q1MAB7-F1
#
_entry.id   AF-A0A9Q1MAB7-F1
#
_cell.length_a   1.000
_cell.length_b   1.000
_cell.length_c   1.000
_cell.angle_alpha   90.00
_cell.angle_beta   90.00
_cell.angle_gamma   90.00
#
_symmetry.space_group_name_H-M   'P 1'
#
loop_
_entity.id
_entity.type
_entity.pdbx_description
1 polymer ?
#
loop_
_entity_poly.entity_id
_entity_poly.type
_entity_poly.pdbx_seq_one_letter_code
_entity_poly.pdbx_strand_id
1 'polypeptide(L)'
;MEMVPAAARVRPTHQQAMTRRERPVFSMSDDHAMSKKILDTHNPDGRDVDVNIILHIVEEIFEHSYPAGIHAALHGTHDHHEANIEALKLEEKTSLAFNGILEGLAYVIHKVSSELTCKCSGGSDTHSTTMSILAMLSGYQWDAKLVLSLAAFAITYGEFWLVAQMFASHPLAKSVALLKQLPNITEHHGSLRSRFDAINELIKAVLEVTKRIIEFKKLPSQYISEDQPPLSVAITHIPTAVYWTIKSIVACASQLTTLLGMSYEMIVATTADTWEMSSSTHKLRNISDHLRAELDRCYQHIKEKMHVEYYQMLVHLFETTQFDNMKINRAMIYIKDDLLPLEIGTTHTRANIEVLRRKTVLLLLSDLDASPEEILVLSQFYIDSRSRPEFQYEIVWLPIVDRSKGWSEEQEHKFKDLQALMPWYTLHHPSLLEPAIVKFVKERWHFSKKMMLVTLDPQQGKVACPNAIHMAWIWGNLAYPFTISKQEALWSVESWRLELVVDGIDQNLIEWMTTGKFICLYGGEDIEWIRSFTKSARSVAQRAGIDLQMMYVGKSNNTERVRRINSMITAENLSYCLMDLTSVWYFWTRIESMLYSKMQLGKTIQEDKIMQEVLTMLSFDGSDQGWALISRGSFEMARGKSQIITKTLDDYTVWEEDAREKGFVPALIDYFLQLHTPQHCNRLILPGLDGDIPEMIVCAECGRSMERFFMYRCCTD
;
A
#
# COMPACT_ATOMS: atom_id res chain seq x y z
N MET A 1 -2.73 72.70 -2.53
CA MET A 1 -4.04 73.38 -2.51
C MET A 1 -5.09 72.28 -2.55
N GLU A 2 -5.94 72.04 -1.57
CA GLU A 2 -6.35 72.79 -0.38
C GLU A 2 -6.70 71.80 0.73
N MET A 3 -6.54 72.26 1.97
CA MET A 3 -7.06 71.63 3.17
C MET A 3 -8.49 72.11 3.44
N VAL A 4 -9.37 71.18 3.85
CA VAL A 4 -10.34 71.27 4.99
C VAL A 4 -11.48 72.30 4.85
N PRO A 5 -12.78 71.91 5.04
CA PRO A 5 -13.29 71.76 6.40
C PRO A 5 -14.22 70.58 6.70
N ALA A 6 -14.08 70.12 7.95
CA ALA A 6 -15.04 69.33 8.68
C ALA A 6 -16.20 70.19 9.18
N ALA A 7 -17.43 69.67 9.14
CA ALA A 7 -18.46 69.97 10.13
C ALA A 7 -19.51 68.84 10.19
N ALA A 8 -19.77 68.40 11.41
CA ALA A 8 -20.59 67.25 11.80
C ALA A 8 -22.10 67.39 11.52
N ARG A 9 -22.75 66.24 11.25
CA ARG A 9 -23.75 65.57 12.13
C ARG A 9 -24.69 64.68 11.29
N VAL A 10 -24.66 63.36 11.49
CA VAL A 10 -25.85 62.48 11.70
C VAL A 10 -25.34 61.17 12.35
N ARG A 11 -26.01 60.74 13.42
CA ARG A 11 -25.75 59.48 14.15
C ARG A 11 -26.11 58.26 13.27
N PRO A 12 -25.25 57.22 13.16
CA PRO A 12 -25.70 55.91 12.72
C PRO A 12 -26.20 55.08 13.91
N THR A 13 -27.39 54.52 13.70
CA THR A 13 -28.06 53.48 14.48
C THR A 13 -27.14 52.27 14.72
N HIS A 14 -27.17 51.77 15.95
CA HIS A 14 -26.57 50.49 16.32
C HIS A 14 -27.08 49.36 15.40
N GLN A 15 -26.23 48.85 14.52
CA GLN A 15 -26.37 47.48 14.03
C GLN A 15 -25.96 46.54 15.16
N GLN A 16 -26.94 46.01 15.89
CA GLN A 16 -26.76 44.77 16.62
C GLN A 16 -26.55 43.67 15.60
N ALA A 17 -25.31 43.21 15.45
CA ALA A 17 -25.03 41.90 14.90
C ALA A 17 -25.86 40.89 15.70
N MET A 18 -26.75 40.16 15.02
CA MET A 18 -27.43 39.01 15.59
C MET A 18 -26.36 37.98 15.95
N THR A 19 -25.97 37.99 17.22
CA THR A 19 -25.33 36.86 17.87
C THR A 19 -26.21 35.64 17.62
N ARG A 20 -25.68 34.71 16.83
CA ARG A 20 -26.21 33.36 16.67
C ARG A 20 -26.28 32.77 18.09
N ARG A 21 -27.49 32.68 18.64
CA ARG A 21 -27.76 32.03 19.93
C ARG A 21 -27.11 30.65 19.90
N GLU A 22 -26.01 30.51 20.64
CA GLU A 22 -25.55 29.23 21.13
C GLU A 22 -26.71 28.61 21.91
N ARG A 23 -27.10 27.39 21.51
CA ARG A 23 -28.09 26.61 22.26
C ARG A 23 -27.51 26.29 23.64
N PRO A 24 -28.32 26.24 24.70
CA PRO A 24 -27.81 26.15 26.07
C PRO A 24 -27.00 24.86 26.24
N VAL A 25 -25.77 25.02 26.70
CA VAL A 25 -24.94 23.95 27.26
C VAL A 25 -25.72 23.33 28.43
N PHE A 26 -25.89 22.01 28.38
CA PHE A 26 -26.55 21.20 29.39
C PHE A 26 -25.92 21.43 30.78
N SER A 27 -26.76 21.45 31.83
CA SER A 27 -26.33 21.50 33.23
C SER A 27 -25.47 20.27 33.56
N MET A 28 -24.14 20.45 33.66
CA MET A 28 -23.16 19.36 33.84
C MET A 28 -23.27 18.61 35.19
N SER A 29 -24.06 19.10 36.15
CA SER A 29 -24.13 18.54 37.51
C SER A 29 -25.04 17.31 37.62
N ASP A 30 -26.14 17.26 36.86
CA ASP A 30 -27.14 16.18 36.96
C ASP A 30 -26.74 14.94 36.16
N ASP A 31 -26.07 15.11 35.02
CA ASP A 31 -25.57 14.00 34.19
C ASP A 31 -24.47 13.19 34.89
N HIS A 32 -23.61 13.84 35.69
CA HIS A 32 -22.58 13.14 36.47
C HIS A 32 -23.19 12.34 37.64
N ALA A 33 -24.22 12.87 38.29
CA ALA A 33 -24.94 12.17 39.36
C ALA A 33 -25.70 10.93 38.81
N MET A 34 -26.30 11.07 37.63
CA MET A 34 -26.98 9.96 36.94
C MET A 34 -25.99 8.89 36.46
N SER A 35 -24.88 9.29 35.84
CA SER A 35 -23.82 8.37 35.42
C SER A 35 -23.27 7.58 36.62
N LYS A 36 -22.99 8.25 37.75
CA LYS A 36 -22.56 7.59 38.98
C LYS A 36 -23.56 6.54 39.48
N LYS A 37 -24.85 6.88 39.52
CA LYS A 37 -25.90 5.91 39.91
C LYS A 37 -25.95 4.68 39.01
N ILE A 38 -25.71 4.84 37.71
CA ILE A 38 -25.63 3.72 36.77
C ILE A 38 -24.40 2.86 37.08
N LEU A 39 -23.24 3.48 37.29
CA LEU A 39 -22.01 2.76 37.66
C LEU A 39 -22.17 2.00 38.99
N ASP A 40 -22.85 2.57 39.98
CA ASP A 40 -23.09 1.91 41.28
C ASP A 40 -23.88 0.58 41.15
N THR A 41 -24.59 0.36 40.02
CA THR A 41 -25.28 -0.91 39.72
C THR A 41 -24.36 -1.98 39.10
N HIS A 42 -23.09 -1.66 38.85
CA HIS A 42 -22.16 -2.55 38.16
C HIS A 42 -21.13 -3.13 39.12
N ASN A 43 -21.28 -4.41 39.41
CA ASN A 43 -20.37 -5.18 40.27
C ASN A 43 -20.16 -6.57 39.64
N PRO A 44 -19.43 -6.63 38.51
CA PRO A 44 -19.26 -7.88 37.78
C PRO A 44 -18.45 -8.87 38.62
N ASP A 45 -18.89 -10.12 38.69
CA ASP A 45 -18.25 -11.15 39.52
C ASP A 45 -17.26 -12.04 38.75
N GLY A 46 -16.85 -11.59 37.56
CA GLY A 46 -15.92 -12.28 36.69
C GLY A 46 -16.58 -13.31 35.75
N ARG A 47 -17.92 -13.49 35.80
CA ARG A 47 -18.64 -14.32 34.84
C ARG A 47 -18.51 -13.74 33.43
N ASP A 48 -18.06 -14.58 32.50
CA ASP A 48 -18.07 -14.27 31.06
C ASP A 48 -19.18 -15.05 30.37
N VAL A 49 -20.00 -14.34 29.60
CA VAL A 49 -21.13 -14.89 28.86
C VAL A 49 -20.83 -14.76 27.39
N ASP A 50 -20.96 -15.85 26.62
CA ASP A 50 -20.93 -15.76 25.16
C ASP A 50 -22.24 -15.15 24.66
N VAL A 51 -22.23 -13.83 24.58
CA VAL A 51 -23.37 -13.01 24.16
C VAL A 51 -23.71 -13.15 22.68
N ASN A 52 -22.80 -13.66 21.83
CA ASN A 52 -23.04 -13.71 20.38
C ASN A 52 -24.11 -14.73 20.02
N ILE A 53 -24.11 -15.89 20.69
CA ILE A 53 -25.11 -16.95 20.47
C ILE A 53 -26.51 -16.43 20.84
N ILE A 54 -26.64 -15.78 21.99
CA ILE A 54 -27.91 -15.26 22.48
C ILE A 54 -28.40 -14.11 21.57
N LEU A 55 -27.49 -13.20 21.17
CA LEU A 55 -27.84 -12.11 20.27
C LEU A 55 -28.34 -12.63 18.92
N HIS A 56 -27.74 -13.69 18.38
CA HIS A 56 -28.17 -14.30 17.12
C HIS A 56 -29.61 -14.82 17.20
N ILE A 57 -29.95 -15.56 18.26
CA ILE A 57 -31.33 -16.07 18.50
C ILE A 57 -32.32 -14.90 18.61
N VAL A 58 -31.91 -13.83 19.30
CA VAL A 58 -32.71 -12.62 19.45
C VAL A 58 -32.98 -11.93 18.12
N GLU A 59 -31.98 -11.85 17.25
CA GLU A 59 -32.12 -11.30 15.90
C GLU A 59 -33.08 -12.13 15.06
N GLU A 60 -32.95 -13.46 15.09
CA GLU A 60 -33.86 -14.37 14.40
C GLU A 60 -35.31 -14.15 14.86
N ILE A 61 -35.56 -14.00 16.17
CA ILE A 61 -36.90 -13.69 16.68
C ILE A 61 -37.42 -12.39 16.07
N PHE A 62 -36.63 -11.31 16.05
CA PHE A 62 -37.08 -10.03 15.50
C PHE A 62 -37.30 -10.07 13.98
N GLU A 63 -36.47 -10.77 13.22
CA GLU A 63 -36.59 -10.92 11.76
C GLU A 63 -37.85 -11.70 11.36
N HIS A 64 -38.19 -12.78 12.07
CA HIS A 64 -39.35 -13.63 11.77
C HIS A 64 -40.68 -13.09 12.35
N SER A 65 -40.62 -12.15 13.28
CA SER A 65 -41.81 -11.65 13.99
C SER A 65 -42.60 -10.59 13.20
N TYR A 66 -41.96 -9.76 12.35
CA TYR A 66 -42.64 -8.69 11.63
C TYR A 66 -42.72 -8.95 10.11
N PRO A 67 -43.86 -9.43 9.57
CA PRO A 67 -43.96 -9.71 8.15
C PRO A 67 -43.97 -8.41 7.33
N ALA A 68 -43.07 -8.32 6.36
CA ALA A 68 -43.17 -7.38 5.25
C ALA A 68 -44.40 -7.75 4.40
N GLY A 69 -45.59 -7.34 4.85
CA GLY A 69 -46.85 -7.51 4.15
C GLY A 69 -47.70 -8.66 4.66
N ILE A 70 -48.71 -8.31 5.48
CA ILE A 70 -49.85 -9.18 5.84
C ILE A 70 -50.64 -9.69 4.61
N HIS A 71 -50.31 -9.22 3.40
CA HIS A 71 -50.90 -9.71 2.15
C HIS A 71 -50.47 -11.13 1.74
N ALA A 72 -49.28 -11.61 2.13
CA ALA A 72 -48.83 -12.95 1.74
C ALA A 72 -49.57 -14.08 2.48
N ALA A 73 -50.02 -13.83 3.72
CA ALA A 73 -50.82 -14.79 4.48
C ALA A 73 -52.23 -15.01 3.92
N LEU A 74 -52.71 -14.10 3.05
CA LEU A 74 -54.03 -14.18 2.41
C LEU A 74 -53.98 -14.86 1.02
N HIS A 75 -52.81 -14.97 0.40
CA HIS A 75 -52.62 -15.67 -0.87
C HIS A 75 -51.47 -16.67 -0.75
N GLY A 76 -51.82 -17.87 -0.27
CA GLY A 76 -50.90 -18.99 -0.06
C GLY A 76 -50.09 -19.36 -1.30
N THR A 77 -48.89 -18.82 -1.38
CA THR A 77 -47.81 -19.27 -2.27
C THR A 77 -46.52 -19.25 -1.47
N HIS A 78 -46.27 -20.32 -0.72
CA HIS A 78 -44.95 -20.59 -0.14
C HIS A 78 -44.23 -21.59 -1.05
N ASP A 79 -43.12 -21.16 -1.66
CA ASP A 79 -42.16 -22.06 -2.29
C ASP A 79 -41.47 -22.87 -1.19
N HIS A 80 -41.80 -24.16 -1.11
CA HIS A 80 -41.42 -25.07 -0.02
C HIS A 80 -39.91 -25.45 0.02
N HIS A 81 -39.08 -24.94 -0.90
CA HIS A 81 -37.69 -25.39 -1.05
C HIS A 81 -36.67 -24.51 -0.31
N GLU A 82 -36.89 -23.19 -0.19
CA GLU A 82 -35.99 -22.29 0.57
C GLU A 82 -36.18 -22.41 2.09
N ALA A 83 -37.42 -22.54 2.57
CA ALA A 83 -37.75 -22.67 3.99
C ALA A 83 -37.11 -23.91 4.66
N ASN A 84 -36.87 -24.97 3.87
CA ASN A 84 -36.30 -26.22 4.37
C ASN A 84 -34.77 -26.13 4.59
N ILE A 85 -34.06 -25.28 3.85
CA ILE A 85 -32.61 -25.06 4.00
C ILE A 85 -32.33 -24.13 5.18
N GLU A 86 -33.18 -23.13 5.42
CA GLU A 86 -33.10 -22.26 6.60
C GLU A 86 -33.44 -23.02 7.90
N ALA A 87 -34.45 -23.90 7.87
CA ALA A 87 -34.79 -24.75 9.02
C ALA A 87 -33.66 -25.72 9.41
N LEU A 88 -32.90 -26.25 8.45
CA LEU A 88 -31.75 -27.14 8.70
C LEU A 88 -30.55 -26.39 9.30
N LYS A 89 -30.29 -25.14 8.87
CA LYS A 89 -29.25 -24.28 9.49
C LYS A 89 -29.64 -23.84 10.91
N LEU A 90 -30.94 -23.66 11.15
CA LEU A 90 -31.50 -23.37 12.46
C LEU A 90 -31.25 -24.53 13.44
N GLU A 91 -31.49 -25.79 13.03
CA GLU A 91 -31.21 -26.98 13.86
C GLU A 91 -29.73 -27.13 14.25
N GLU A 92 -28.80 -26.87 13.34
CA GLU A 92 -27.35 -27.03 13.58
C GLU A 92 -26.80 -25.97 14.56
N LYS A 93 -27.37 -24.76 14.59
CA LYS A 93 -26.98 -23.70 15.54
C LYS A 93 -27.77 -23.72 16.85
N THR A 94 -29.03 -24.13 16.81
CA THR A 94 -29.87 -24.29 18.02
C THR A 94 -29.37 -25.44 18.89
N SER A 95 -28.82 -26.49 18.29
CA SER A 95 -28.16 -27.58 19.00
C SER A 95 -26.85 -27.16 19.71
N LEU A 96 -26.14 -26.14 19.20
CA LEU A 96 -24.99 -25.51 19.86
C LEU A 96 -25.40 -24.64 21.07
N ALA A 97 -26.55 -23.96 21.00
CA ALA A 97 -27.12 -23.16 22.09
C ALA A 97 -27.67 -24.02 23.25
N PHE A 98 -28.04 -25.27 22.97
CA PHE A 98 -28.57 -26.23 23.96
C PHE A 98 -27.49 -26.82 24.88
N ASN A 99 -26.19 -26.55 24.64
CA ASN A 99 -25.08 -26.97 25.49
C ASN A 99 -24.98 -26.10 26.76
N GLY A 100 -25.90 -26.26 27.71
CA GLY A 100 -25.80 -25.82 29.13
C GLY A 100 -25.78 -24.30 29.43
N ILE A 101 -25.33 -23.45 28.50
CA ILE A 101 -25.19 -21.99 28.68
C ILE A 101 -26.58 -21.33 28.79
N LEU A 102 -27.52 -21.72 27.92
CA LEU A 102 -28.89 -21.17 27.94
C LEU A 102 -29.67 -21.66 29.18
N GLU A 103 -29.38 -22.88 29.66
CA GLU A 103 -30.04 -23.46 30.84
C GLU A 103 -29.72 -22.67 32.13
N GLY A 104 -28.47 -22.22 32.29
CA GLY A 104 -28.05 -21.36 33.41
C GLY A 104 -28.55 -19.90 33.34
N LEU A 105 -28.86 -19.41 32.13
CA LEU A 105 -29.31 -18.02 31.91
C LEU A 105 -30.83 -17.90 31.75
N ALA A 106 -31.55 -18.99 31.47
CA ALA A 106 -32.99 -19.00 31.27
C ALA A 106 -33.74 -18.43 32.47
N TYR A 107 -33.34 -18.78 33.71
CA TYR A 107 -33.93 -18.22 34.92
C TYR A 107 -33.72 -16.69 35.00
N VAL A 108 -32.55 -16.20 34.62
CA VAL A 108 -32.22 -14.77 34.64
C VAL A 108 -33.02 -14.02 33.58
N ILE A 109 -33.07 -14.55 32.35
CA ILE A 109 -33.87 -13.99 31.25
C ILE A 109 -35.35 -13.94 31.65
N HIS A 110 -35.87 -15.02 32.24
CA HIS A 110 -37.25 -15.08 32.72
C HIS A 110 -37.53 -14.05 33.82
N LYS A 111 -36.60 -13.86 34.76
CA LYS A 111 -36.72 -12.84 35.81
C LYS A 111 -36.75 -11.42 35.24
N VAL A 112 -35.90 -11.12 34.26
CA VAL A 112 -35.90 -9.82 33.57
C VAL A 112 -37.19 -9.63 32.76
N SER A 113 -37.64 -10.67 32.05
CA SER A 113 -38.90 -10.63 31.28
C SER A 113 -40.12 -10.40 32.19
N SER A 114 -40.12 -11.02 33.37
CA SER A 114 -41.13 -10.79 34.40
C SER A 114 -41.12 -9.34 34.89
N GLU A 115 -39.96 -8.75 35.16
CA GLU A 115 -39.85 -7.33 35.56
C GLU A 115 -40.34 -6.39 34.44
N LEU A 116 -39.97 -6.66 33.19
CA LEU A 116 -40.44 -5.94 32.01
C LEU A 116 -41.98 -5.96 31.90
N THR A 117 -42.61 -7.10 32.19
CA THR A 117 -44.07 -7.27 32.01
C THR A 117 -44.88 -6.79 33.21
N CYS A 118 -44.42 -7.07 34.44
CA CYS A 118 -45.16 -6.80 35.67
C CYS A 118 -45.16 -5.32 36.10
N LYS A 119 -44.08 -4.57 35.83
CA LYS A 119 -44.00 -3.15 36.23
C LYS A 119 -44.51 -2.17 35.19
N CYS A 120 -44.60 -2.60 33.93
CA CYS A 120 -45.20 -1.81 32.85
C CYS A 120 -46.73 -1.72 32.92
N SER A 121 -47.40 -2.64 33.63
CA SER A 121 -48.86 -2.63 33.83
C SER A 121 -49.32 -1.80 35.04
N GLY A 122 -48.40 -1.40 35.94
CA GLY A 122 -48.70 -0.73 37.22
C GLY A 122 -48.46 0.78 37.28
N GLY A 123 -48.14 1.44 36.15
CA GLY A 123 -47.86 2.89 36.12
C GLY A 123 -46.51 3.30 36.72
N SER A 124 -45.56 2.37 36.85
CA SER A 124 -44.20 2.64 37.36
C SER A 124 -43.37 3.43 36.34
N ASP A 125 -42.57 4.41 36.80
CA ASP A 125 -41.69 5.21 35.95
C ASP A 125 -40.64 4.34 35.22
N THR A 126 -40.49 4.51 33.91
CA THR A 126 -39.53 3.81 33.03
C THR A 126 -38.10 3.79 33.57
N HIS A 127 -37.68 4.88 34.25
CA HIS A 127 -36.38 4.97 34.89
C HIS A 127 -36.22 3.95 36.03
N SER A 128 -37.24 3.80 36.89
CA SER A 128 -37.20 2.86 38.03
C SER A 128 -37.06 1.40 37.58
N THR A 129 -37.79 1.00 36.54
CA THR A 129 -37.71 -0.34 35.95
C THR A 129 -36.34 -0.57 35.32
N THR A 130 -35.79 0.43 34.62
CA THR A 130 -34.44 0.35 34.03
C THR A 130 -33.37 0.11 35.10
N MET A 131 -33.42 0.87 36.21
CA MET A 131 -32.48 0.71 37.33
C MET A 131 -32.66 -0.63 38.05
N SER A 132 -33.90 -1.12 38.16
CA SER A 132 -34.21 -2.46 38.71
C SER A 132 -33.55 -3.56 37.87
N ILE A 133 -33.69 -3.53 36.55
CA ILE A 133 -33.07 -4.48 35.62
C ILE A 133 -31.53 -4.43 35.72
N LEU A 134 -30.95 -3.22 35.73
CA LEU A 134 -29.51 -3.04 35.88
C LEU A 134 -28.98 -3.64 37.20
N ALA A 135 -29.72 -3.48 38.30
CA ALA A 135 -29.38 -4.07 39.59
C ALA A 135 -29.53 -5.61 39.59
N MET A 136 -30.57 -6.14 38.95
CA MET A 136 -30.74 -7.60 38.79
C MET A 136 -29.60 -8.24 38.01
N LEU A 137 -29.05 -7.53 37.04
CA LEU A 137 -27.95 -7.97 36.19
C LEU A 137 -26.58 -7.45 36.67
N SER A 138 -26.47 -6.99 37.93
CA SER A 138 -25.27 -6.33 38.47
C SER A 138 -23.98 -7.16 38.34
N GLY A 139 -24.08 -8.48 38.50
CA GLY A 139 -22.96 -9.44 38.35
C GLY A 139 -22.47 -9.66 36.92
N TYR A 140 -23.17 -9.14 35.91
CA TYR A 140 -22.82 -9.31 34.50
C TYR A 140 -22.05 -8.11 33.95
N GLN A 141 -21.23 -8.38 32.94
CA GLN A 141 -20.59 -7.34 32.11
C GLN A 141 -21.61 -6.53 31.30
N TRP A 142 -21.23 -5.33 30.86
CA TRP A 142 -22.14 -4.39 30.19
C TRP A 142 -22.78 -4.94 28.91
N ASP A 143 -22.02 -5.68 28.11
CA ASP A 143 -22.49 -6.40 26.92
C ASP A 143 -23.53 -7.47 27.28
N ALA A 144 -23.26 -8.28 28.31
CA ALA A 144 -24.17 -9.32 28.78
C ALA A 144 -25.46 -8.72 29.38
N LYS A 145 -25.38 -7.62 30.12
CA LYS A 145 -26.56 -6.88 30.61
C LYS A 145 -27.51 -6.49 29.48
N LEU A 146 -26.96 -6.02 28.36
CA LEU A 146 -27.73 -5.66 27.18
C LEU A 146 -28.38 -6.86 26.53
N VAL A 147 -27.59 -7.89 26.22
CA VAL A 147 -28.09 -9.06 25.49
C VAL A 147 -29.11 -9.84 26.31
N LEU A 148 -28.96 -9.95 27.63
CA LEU A 148 -29.97 -10.58 28.50
C LEU A 148 -31.26 -9.77 28.58
N SER A 149 -31.17 -8.44 28.64
CA SER A 149 -32.33 -7.56 28.62
C SER A 149 -33.07 -7.62 27.27
N LEU A 150 -32.31 -7.70 26.18
CA LEU A 150 -32.84 -7.80 24.83
C LEU A 150 -33.48 -9.17 24.59
N ALA A 151 -32.87 -10.26 25.08
CA ALA A 151 -33.45 -11.60 25.03
C ALA A 151 -34.77 -11.68 25.80
N ALA A 152 -34.84 -11.07 26.99
CA ALA A 152 -36.06 -11.01 27.78
C ALA A 152 -37.20 -10.29 27.05
N PHE A 153 -36.89 -9.20 26.33
CA PHE A 153 -37.87 -8.50 25.50
C PHE A 153 -38.22 -9.25 24.22
N ALA A 154 -37.23 -9.91 23.58
CA ALA A 154 -37.45 -10.71 22.38
C ALA A 154 -38.46 -11.84 22.62
N ILE A 155 -38.43 -12.48 23.80
CA ILE A 155 -39.46 -13.46 24.20
C ILE A 155 -40.85 -12.81 24.19
N THR A 156 -41.04 -11.68 24.87
CA THR A 156 -42.34 -10.99 24.93
C THR A 156 -42.82 -10.55 23.55
N TYR A 157 -41.91 -10.03 22.72
CA TYR A 157 -42.19 -9.58 21.35
C TYR A 157 -42.53 -10.76 20.42
N GLY A 158 -41.76 -11.84 20.48
CA GLY A 158 -41.97 -13.04 19.69
C GLY A 158 -43.26 -13.77 20.07
N GLU A 159 -43.58 -13.91 21.36
CA GLU A 159 -44.84 -14.47 21.82
C GLU A 159 -46.06 -13.67 21.32
N PHE A 160 -45.94 -12.35 21.27
CA PHE A 160 -46.98 -11.49 20.72
C PHE A 160 -47.23 -11.80 19.24
N TRP A 161 -46.18 -11.78 18.42
CA TRP A 161 -46.30 -11.99 16.98
C TRP A 161 -46.64 -13.43 16.60
N LEU A 162 -46.13 -14.42 17.33
CA LEU A 162 -46.47 -15.83 17.11
C LEU A 162 -47.98 -16.07 17.29
N VAL A 163 -48.57 -15.53 18.36
CA VAL A 163 -50.02 -15.62 18.59
C VAL A 163 -50.79 -14.84 17.53
N ALA A 164 -50.33 -13.64 17.16
CA ALA A 164 -50.98 -12.82 16.13
C ALA A 164 -50.99 -13.49 14.75
N GLN A 165 -49.88 -14.12 14.34
CA GLN A 165 -49.74 -14.80 13.06
C GLN A 165 -50.55 -16.12 13.01
N MET A 166 -50.57 -16.88 14.10
CA MET A 166 -51.24 -18.19 14.14
C MET A 166 -52.71 -18.13 14.55
N PHE A 167 -53.25 -16.96 14.89
CA PHE A 167 -54.61 -16.77 15.38
C PHE A 167 -55.69 -17.38 14.46
N ALA A 168 -55.51 -17.24 13.14
CA ALA A 168 -56.49 -17.70 12.15
C ALA A 168 -56.47 -19.22 11.92
N SER A 169 -55.34 -19.89 12.19
CA SER A 169 -55.09 -21.28 11.79
C SER A 169 -54.99 -22.26 12.98
N HIS A 170 -54.62 -21.79 14.17
CA HIS A 170 -54.32 -22.66 15.32
C HIS A 170 -55.29 -22.45 16.50
N PRO A 171 -56.06 -23.48 16.95
CA PRO A 171 -57.05 -23.34 18.02
C PRO A 171 -56.51 -22.78 19.34
N LEU A 172 -55.30 -23.18 19.76
CA LEU A 172 -54.66 -22.63 20.97
C LEU A 172 -54.33 -21.14 20.83
N ALA A 173 -53.78 -20.72 19.68
CA ALA A 173 -53.48 -19.32 19.42
C ALA A 173 -54.77 -18.50 19.40
N LYS A 174 -55.86 -19.05 18.86
CA LYS A 174 -57.20 -18.46 18.89
C LYS A 174 -57.69 -18.19 20.30
N SER A 175 -57.61 -19.17 21.20
CA SER A 175 -58.01 -19.01 22.61
C SER A 175 -57.14 -17.99 23.35
N VAL A 176 -55.81 -18.04 23.16
CA VAL A 176 -54.87 -17.09 23.79
C VAL A 176 -55.11 -15.66 23.29
N ALA A 177 -55.31 -15.49 21.98
CA ALA A 177 -55.57 -14.19 21.37
C ALA A 177 -56.87 -13.53 21.86
N LEU A 178 -57.93 -14.32 22.06
CA LEU A 178 -59.20 -13.82 22.61
C LEU A 178 -59.01 -13.24 24.02
N LEU A 179 -58.25 -13.92 24.88
CA LEU A 179 -57.94 -13.42 26.22
C LEU A 179 -57.01 -12.20 26.20
N LYS A 180 -56.10 -12.14 25.22
CA LYS A 180 -55.20 -11.00 24.98
C LYS A 180 -55.85 -9.86 24.18
N GLN A 181 -57.15 -9.93 23.86
CA GLN A 181 -57.90 -8.97 23.03
C GLN A 181 -57.27 -8.62 21.66
N LEU A 182 -56.44 -9.52 21.12
CA LEU A 182 -55.73 -9.36 19.83
C LEU A 182 -56.63 -9.15 18.58
N PRO A 183 -57.85 -9.72 18.47
CA PRO A 183 -58.70 -9.55 17.28
C PRO A 183 -59.04 -8.08 16.95
N ASN A 184 -59.22 -7.24 17.98
CA ASN A 184 -59.46 -5.80 17.81
C ASN A 184 -58.23 -5.06 17.24
N ILE A 185 -57.03 -5.56 17.53
CA ILE A 185 -55.75 -4.99 17.06
C ILE A 185 -55.53 -5.35 15.58
N THR A 186 -55.92 -6.56 15.16
CA THR A 186 -55.82 -7.02 13.76
C THR A 186 -56.82 -6.34 12.84
N GLU A 187 -58.04 -6.04 13.30
CA GLU A 187 -59.05 -5.30 12.51
C GLU A 187 -58.66 -3.82 12.29
N HIS A 188 -57.91 -3.22 13.23
CA HIS A 188 -57.44 -1.84 13.17
C HIS A 188 -55.95 -1.73 12.82
N HIS A 189 -55.37 -2.76 12.21
CA HIS A 189 -53.94 -2.83 11.88
C HIS A 189 -53.45 -1.60 11.07
N GLY A 190 -54.28 -1.07 10.17
CA GLY A 190 -53.97 0.11 9.37
C GLY A 190 -53.70 1.38 10.20
N SER A 191 -54.38 1.58 11.33
CA SER A 191 -54.21 2.76 12.19
C SER A 191 -53.12 2.59 13.26
N LEU A 192 -52.79 1.36 13.64
CA LEU A 192 -51.72 1.03 14.60
C LEU A 192 -50.35 0.80 13.94
N ARG A 193 -50.30 0.69 12.60
CA ARG A 193 -49.08 0.47 11.82
C ARG A 193 -47.94 1.43 12.19
N SER A 194 -48.24 2.72 12.35
CA SER A 194 -47.22 3.73 12.71
C SER A 194 -46.58 3.50 14.08
N ARG A 195 -47.30 2.90 15.03
CA ARG A 195 -46.76 2.52 16.36
C ARG A 195 -45.86 1.29 16.26
N PHE A 196 -46.28 0.26 15.51
CA PHE A 196 -45.43 -0.92 15.26
C PHE A 196 -44.17 -0.56 14.48
N ASP A 197 -44.28 0.30 13.46
CA ASP A 197 -43.13 0.82 12.72
C ASP A 197 -42.17 1.58 13.66
N ALA A 198 -42.69 2.43 14.57
CA ALA A 198 -41.86 3.12 15.56
C ALA A 198 -41.15 2.16 16.54
N ILE A 199 -41.83 1.10 17.01
CA ILE A 199 -41.22 0.05 17.83
C ILE A 199 -40.11 -0.66 17.07
N ASN A 200 -40.35 -1.02 15.81
CA ASN A 200 -39.36 -1.72 14.99
C ASN A 200 -38.14 -0.86 14.70
N GLU A 201 -38.32 0.43 14.42
CA GLU A 201 -37.22 1.37 14.27
C GLU A 201 -36.41 1.55 15.56
N LEU A 202 -37.06 1.51 16.73
CA LEU A 202 -36.39 1.54 18.02
C LEU A 202 -35.63 0.22 18.30
N ILE A 203 -36.21 -0.94 17.97
CA ILE A 203 -35.55 -2.26 18.06
C ILE A 203 -34.28 -2.28 17.22
N LYS A 204 -34.33 -1.78 15.97
CA LYS A 204 -33.14 -1.65 15.11
C LYS A 204 -32.05 -0.80 15.77
N ALA A 205 -32.42 0.34 16.34
CA ALA A 205 -31.45 1.21 17.03
C ALA A 205 -30.85 0.56 18.29
N VAL A 206 -31.66 -0.19 19.05
CA VAL A 206 -31.21 -0.99 20.20
C VAL A 206 -30.21 -2.07 19.78
N LEU A 207 -30.52 -2.81 18.71
CA LEU A 207 -29.64 -3.83 18.15
C LEU A 207 -28.31 -3.22 17.69
N GLU A 208 -28.36 -2.07 17.02
CA GLU A 208 -27.17 -1.38 16.52
C GLU A 208 -26.22 -0.99 17.68
N VAL A 209 -26.73 -0.33 18.72
CA VAL A 209 -25.92 0.04 19.89
C VAL A 209 -25.37 -1.21 20.59
N THR A 210 -26.17 -2.27 20.72
CA THR A 210 -25.76 -3.54 21.33
C THR A 210 -24.58 -4.17 20.58
N LYS A 211 -24.66 -4.23 19.24
CA LYS A 211 -23.57 -4.72 18.39
C LYS A 211 -22.29 -3.92 18.55
N ARG A 212 -22.39 -2.58 18.56
CA ARG A 212 -21.21 -1.70 18.74
C ARG A 212 -20.52 -1.92 20.09
N ILE A 213 -21.29 -2.10 21.17
CA ILE A 213 -20.70 -2.38 22.50
C ILE A 213 -20.01 -3.75 22.50
N ILE A 214 -20.58 -4.77 21.84
CA ILE A 214 -19.94 -6.09 21.70
C ILE A 214 -18.65 -5.99 20.86
N GLU A 215 -18.61 -5.15 19.82
CA GLU A 215 -17.41 -4.92 19.01
C GLU A 215 -16.23 -4.37 19.84
N PHE A 216 -16.48 -3.49 20.82
CA PHE A 216 -15.42 -3.00 21.72
C PHE A 216 -14.75 -4.13 22.53
N LYS A 217 -15.52 -5.11 22.98
CA LYS A 217 -14.98 -6.28 23.72
C LYS A 217 -14.12 -7.19 22.82
N LYS A 218 -14.32 -7.14 21.49
CA LYS A 218 -13.57 -7.93 20.51
C LYS A 218 -12.24 -7.28 20.10
N LEU A 219 -11.93 -6.07 20.58
CA LEU A 219 -10.69 -5.39 20.24
C LEU A 219 -9.47 -6.14 20.83
N PRO A 220 -8.38 -6.31 20.05
CA PRO A 220 -7.19 -7.02 20.51
C PRO A 220 -6.43 -6.25 21.59
N SER A 221 -6.48 -6.74 22.83
CA SER A 221 -5.86 -6.11 24.02
C SER A 221 -4.34 -5.94 23.94
N GLN A 222 -3.65 -6.71 23.09
CA GLN A 222 -2.21 -6.57 22.84
C GLN A 222 -1.86 -5.21 22.20
N TYR A 223 -2.76 -4.66 21.37
CA TYR A 223 -2.50 -3.40 20.65
C TYR A 223 -3.19 -2.20 21.29
N ILE A 224 -4.25 -2.39 22.07
CA ILE A 224 -4.96 -1.28 22.73
C ILE A 224 -5.29 -1.64 24.18
N SER A 225 -4.95 -0.76 25.11
CA SER A 225 -5.21 -0.93 26.54
C SER A 225 -6.43 -0.12 26.95
N GLU A 226 -7.22 -0.64 27.90
CA GLU A 226 -8.39 0.04 28.46
C GLU A 226 -8.04 1.38 29.13
N ASP A 227 -6.80 1.54 29.59
CA ASP A 227 -6.34 2.75 30.28
C ASP A 227 -5.92 3.88 29.32
N GLN A 228 -5.80 3.59 28.02
CA GLN A 228 -5.29 4.55 27.04
C GLN A 228 -6.35 4.99 26.01
N PRO A 229 -6.39 6.29 25.65
CA PRO A 229 -7.19 6.75 24.53
C PRO A 229 -6.73 6.07 23.23
N PRO A 230 -7.65 5.74 22.31
CA PRO A 230 -9.07 6.11 22.30
C PRO A 230 -10.01 5.20 23.11
N LEU A 231 -9.57 4.01 23.53
CA LEU A 231 -10.44 3.04 24.20
C LEU A 231 -10.93 3.51 25.57
N SER A 232 -10.07 4.14 26.37
CA SER A 232 -10.46 4.67 27.68
C SER A 232 -11.62 5.68 27.60
N VAL A 233 -11.64 6.52 26.56
CA VAL A 233 -12.72 7.48 26.29
C VAL A 233 -14.01 6.73 25.96
N ALA A 234 -13.95 5.76 25.06
CA ALA A 234 -15.11 4.96 24.67
C ALA A 234 -15.75 4.23 25.87
N ILE A 235 -14.93 3.62 26.74
CA ILE A 235 -15.38 2.88 27.92
C ILE A 235 -16.19 3.78 28.87
N THR A 236 -15.83 5.06 29.01
CA THR A 236 -16.61 5.99 29.87
C THR A 236 -18.05 6.20 29.39
N HIS A 237 -18.31 6.03 28.10
CA HIS A 237 -19.64 6.21 27.51
C HIS A 237 -20.49 4.94 27.51
N ILE A 238 -19.89 3.75 27.65
CA ILE A 238 -20.58 2.46 27.63
C ILE A 238 -21.69 2.37 28.71
N PRO A 239 -21.47 2.71 29.99
CA PRO A 239 -22.52 2.60 31.01
C PRO A 239 -23.77 3.42 30.68
N THR A 240 -23.56 4.64 30.17
CA THR A 240 -24.66 5.54 29.77
C THR A 240 -25.39 4.99 28.55
N ALA A 241 -24.66 4.47 27.56
CA ALA A 241 -25.24 3.81 26.40
C ALA A 241 -26.09 2.60 26.82
N VAL A 242 -25.57 1.75 27.71
CA VAL A 242 -26.30 0.58 28.23
C VAL A 242 -27.62 0.99 28.89
N TYR A 243 -27.57 2.00 29.76
CA TYR A 243 -28.76 2.53 30.41
C TYR A 243 -29.83 2.99 29.40
N TRP A 244 -29.46 3.80 28.40
CA TRP A 244 -30.42 4.30 27.40
C TRP A 244 -30.99 3.18 26.52
N THR A 245 -30.19 2.15 26.24
CA THR A 245 -30.62 0.98 25.48
C THR A 245 -31.62 0.14 26.29
N ILE A 246 -31.34 -0.17 27.57
CA ILE A 246 -32.29 -0.89 28.44
C ILE A 246 -33.55 -0.08 28.68
N LYS A 247 -33.43 1.24 28.86
CA LYS A 247 -34.60 2.12 28.98
C LYS A 247 -35.49 2.07 27.74
N SER A 248 -34.88 2.04 26.56
CA SER A 248 -35.61 1.87 25.29
C SER A 248 -36.28 0.50 25.17
N ILE A 249 -35.63 -0.57 25.66
CA ILE A 249 -36.22 -1.92 25.74
C ILE A 249 -37.45 -1.91 26.65
N VAL A 250 -37.36 -1.30 27.83
CA VAL A 250 -38.49 -1.13 28.77
C VAL A 250 -39.62 -0.35 28.11
N ALA A 251 -39.30 0.71 27.37
CA ALA A 251 -40.27 1.52 26.66
C ALA A 251 -41.02 0.69 25.58
N CYS A 252 -40.29 -0.10 24.78
CA CYS A 252 -40.89 -1.04 23.82
C CYS A 252 -41.81 -2.07 24.50
N ALA A 253 -41.37 -2.68 25.60
CA ALA A 253 -42.16 -3.66 26.36
C ALA A 253 -43.44 -3.03 26.92
N SER A 254 -43.34 -1.80 27.43
CA SER A 254 -44.48 -1.04 27.94
C SER A 254 -45.50 -0.77 26.83
N GLN A 255 -45.05 -0.30 25.67
CA GLN A 255 -45.94 -0.03 24.53
C GLN A 255 -46.63 -1.31 24.03
N LEU A 256 -45.90 -2.43 23.95
CA LEU A 256 -46.48 -3.72 23.58
C LEU A 256 -47.55 -4.18 24.57
N THR A 257 -47.33 -3.94 25.87
CA THR A 257 -48.30 -4.28 26.93
C THR A 257 -49.53 -3.37 26.89
N THR A 258 -49.35 -2.07 26.64
CA THR A 258 -50.45 -1.11 26.45
C THR A 258 -51.35 -1.50 25.29
N LEU A 259 -50.77 -1.98 24.18
CA LEU A 259 -51.52 -2.47 23.03
C LEU A 259 -52.39 -3.70 23.37
N LEU A 260 -51.98 -4.53 24.34
CA LEU A 260 -52.70 -5.73 24.79
C LEU A 260 -53.83 -5.46 25.81
N GLY A 261 -53.90 -4.25 26.39
CA GLY A 261 -54.73 -3.98 27.57
C GLY A 261 -55.83 -2.92 27.43
N MET A 262 -55.86 -2.13 26.36
CA MET A 262 -56.75 -0.95 26.25
C MET A 262 -57.78 -1.06 25.11
N SER A 263 -58.95 -0.43 25.27
CA SER A 263 -59.93 -0.29 24.18
C SER A 263 -59.38 0.62 23.08
N TYR A 264 -59.72 0.29 21.82
CA TYR A 264 -59.28 1.00 20.61
C TYR A 264 -59.44 2.54 20.70
N GLU A 265 -60.52 3.03 21.31
CA GLU A 265 -60.83 4.46 21.46
C GLU A 265 -59.84 5.23 22.36
N MET A 266 -59.23 4.56 23.35
CA MET A 266 -58.24 5.17 24.25
C MET A 266 -56.82 5.11 23.66
N ILE A 267 -56.54 4.13 22.80
CA ILE A 267 -55.25 3.97 22.09
C ILE A 267 -55.07 5.06 21.01
N VAL A 268 -56.14 5.55 20.38
CA VAL A 268 -56.06 6.62 19.36
C VAL A 268 -55.79 7.99 19.99
N ALA A 269 -56.10 8.20 21.27
CA ALA A 269 -55.97 9.50 21.95
C ALA A 269 -54.53 9.86 22.40
N THR A 270 -53.61 8.90 22.49
CA THR A 270 -52.22 9.12 22.96
C THR A 270 -51.19 9.25 21.83
N THR A 271 -51.17 10.39 21.15
CA THR A 271 -50.09 10.72 20.19
C THR A 271 -48.73 10.99 20.84
N ALA A 272 -48.70 11.21 22.17
CA ALA A 272 -47.49 11.44 22.96
C ALA A 272 -46.53 10.23 22.98
N ASP A 273 -47.08 9.02 22.99
CA ASP A 273 -46.31 7.77 23.08
C ASP A 273 -45.40 7.55 21.86
N THR A 274 -45.91 7.85 20.66
CA THR A 274 -45.15 7.69 19.41
C THR A 274 -43.98 8.69 19.31
N TRP A 275 -44.17 9.91 19.85
CA TRP A 275 -43.12 10.93 19.89
C TRP A 275 -41.97 10.51 20.82
N GLU A 276 -42.28 9.98 22.01
CA GLU A 276 -41.27 9.47 22.95
C GLU A 276 -40.45 8.31 22.37
N MET A 277 -41.07 7.43 21.59
CA MET A 277 -40.35 6.36 20.87
C MET A 277 -39.40 6.95 19.82
N SER A 278 -39.89 7.88 19.00
CA SER A 278 -39.06 8.54 17.98
C SER A 278 -37.87 9.30 18.59
N SER A 279 -38.08 9.93 19.75
CA SER A 279 -37.04 10.64 20.51
C SER A 279 -35.99 9.66 21.06
N SER A 280 -36.44 8.52 21.60
CA SER A 280 -35.56 7.45 22.06
C SER A 280 -34.77 6.82 20.91
N THR A 281 -35.39 6.60 19.75
CA THR A 281 -34.71 6.11 18.53
C THR A 281 -33.62 7.08 18.09
N HIS A 282 -33.92 8.37 18.02
CA HIS A 282 -32.93 9.39 17.68
C HIS A 282 -31.78 9.45 18.71
N LYS A 283 -32.09 9.33 20.00
CA LYS A 283 -31.09 9.29 21.06
C LYS A 283 -30.16 8.08 20.92
N LEU A 284 -30.69 6.89 20.64
CA LEU A 284 -29.89 5.68 20.43
C LEU A 284 -29.07 5.74 19.13
N ARG A 285 -29.60 6.31 18.06
CA ARG A 285 -28.84 6.55 16.82
C ARG A 285 -27.64 7.46 17.06
N ASN A 286 -27.81 8.56 17.80
CA ASN A 286 -26.71 9.44 18.16
C ASN A 286 -25.65 8.72 19.02
N ILE A 287 -26.08 7.86 19.95
CA ILE A 287 -25.17 7.02 20.75
C ILE A 287 -24.42 6.05 19.83
N SER A 288 -25.11 5.37 18.92
CA SER A 288 -24.51 4.44 17.96
C SER A 288 -23.47 5.13 17.08
N ASP A 289 -23.80 6.30 16.52
CA ASP A 289 -22.88 7.09 15.69
C ASP A 289 -21.64 7.52 16.47
N HIS A 290 -21.80 7.92 17.74
CA HIS A 290 -20.67 8.26 18.61
C HIS A 290 -19.80 7.03 18.91
N LEU A 291 -20.40 5.90 19.29
CA LEU A 291 -19.68 4.64 19.53
C LEU A 291 -18.97 4.15 18.28
N ARG A 292 -19.58 4.31 17.09
CA ARG A 292 -18.95 3.99 15.80
C ARG A 292 -17.71 4.86 15.56
N ALA A 293 -17.81 6.16 15.78
CA ALA A 293 -16.67 7.06 15.63
C ALA A 293 -15.52 6.72 16.60
N GLU A 294 -15.81 6.32 17.84
CA GLU A 294 -14.78 5.87 18.78
C GLU A 294 -14.21 4.49 18.42
N LEU A 295 -15.01 3.55 17.89
CA LEU A 295 -14.53 2.28 17.35
C LEU A 295 -13.57 2.50 16.17
N ASP A 296 -13.93 3.38 15.23
CA ASP A 296 -13.10 3.70 14.07
C ASP A 296 -11.74 4.25 14.51
N ARG A 297 -11.72 5.12 15.54
CA ARG A 297 -10.47 5.60 16.16
C ARG A 297 -9.66 4.47 16.81
N CYS A 298 -10.32 3.55 17.51
CA CYS A 298 -9.65 2.37 18.10
C CYS A 298 -8.99 1.52 17.02
N TYR A 299 -9.70 1.19 15.94
CA TYR A 299 -9.15 0.42 14.82
C TYR A 299 -8.00 1.17 14.14
N GLN A 300 -8.10 2.48 13.97
CA GLN A 300 -7.02 3.30 13.44
C GLN A 300 -5.78 3.24 14.34
N HIS A 301 -5.94 3.44 15.65
CA HIS A 301 -4.85 3.37 16.63
C HIS A 301 -4.16 1.99 16.61
N ILE A 302 -4.95 0.91 16.59
CA ILE A 302 -4.43 -0.47 16.51
C ILE A 302 -3.61 -0.66 15.24
N LYS A 303 -4.14 -0.21 14.09
CA LYS A 303 -3.44 -0.32 12.80
C LYS A 303 -2.11 0.44 12.81
N GLU A 304 -2.09 1.66 13.36
CA GLU A 304 -0.88 2.47 13.50
C GLU A 304 0.14 1.80 14.43
N LYS A 305 -0.29 1.28 15.58
CA LYS A 305 0.60 0.58 16.51
C LYS A 305 1.18 -0.70 15.92
N MET A 306 0.34 -1.51 15.26
CA MET A 306 0.80 -2.69 14.52
C MET A 306 1.85 -2.34 13.47
N HIS A 307 1.65 -1.24 12.73
CA HIS A 307 2.60 -0.77 11.73
C HIS A 307 3.95 -0.40 12.35
N VAL A 308 3.94 0.30 13.49
CA VAL A 308 5.15 0.68 14.23
C VAL A 308 5.87 -0.56 14.78
N GLU A 309 5.16 -1.49 15.41
CA GLU A 309 5.74 -2.73 15.94
C GLU A 309 6.33 -3.60 14.84
N TYR A 310 5.66 -3.72 13.68
CA TYR A 310 6.20 -4.46 12.53
C TYR A 310 7.48 -3.80 12.00
N TYR A 311 7.50 -2.47 11.89
CA TYR A 311 8.71 -1.74 11.48
C TYR A 311 9.87 -1.98 12.46
N GLN A 312 9.60 -1.91 13.77
CA GLN A 312 10.63 -2.17 14.80
C GLN A 312 11.12 -3.62 14.77
N MET A 313 10.21 -4.58 14.54
CA MET A 313 10.55 -5.98 14.32
C MET A 313 11.50 -6.13 13.12
N LEU A 314 11.23 -5.49 11.98
CA LEU A 314 12.12 -5.53 10.82
C LEU A 314 13.52 -4.99 11.14
N VAL A 315 13.60 -3.84 11.80
CA VAL A 315 14.88 -3.26 12.25
C VAL A 315 15.65 -4.25 13.12
N HIS A 316 14.98 -4.82 14.13
CA HIS A 316 15.60 -5.76 15.05
C HIS A 316 16.03 -7.07 14.36
N LEU A 317 15.26 -7.55 13.37
CA LEU A 317 15.58 -8.77 12.62
C LEU A 317 16.89 -8.63 11.83
N PHE A 318 17.13 -7.46 11.22
CA PHE A 318 18.37 -7.20 10.47
C PHE A 318 19.57 -6.92 11.38
N GLU A 319 19.36 -6.41 12.60
CA GLU A 319 20.42 -6.22 13.60
C GLU A 319 20.84 -7.55 14.28
N THR A 320 19.91 -8.50 14.38
CA THR A 320 20.12 -9.77 15.09
C THR A 320 20.63 -10.87 14.16
N THR A 321 21.48 -11.76 14.69
CA THR A 321 21.96 -12.93 13.93
C THR A 321 20.86 -13.99 13.82
N GLN A 322 20.57 -14.41 12.59
CA GLN A 322 19.58 -15.44 12.30
C GLN A 322 20.23 -16.81 12.09
N PHE A 323 19.45 -17.88 12.33
CA PHE A 323 19.90 -19.26 12.11
C PHE A 323 19.85 -19.65 10.63
N ASP A 324 18.85 -19.16 9.92
CA ASP A 324 18.68 -19.32 8.48
C ASP A 324 18.18 -18.01 7.85
N ASN A 325 18.20 -17.94 6.51
CA ASN A 325 17.70 -16.79 5.76
C ASN A 325 16.16 -16.67 5.77
N MET A 326 15.44 -17.68 6.27
CA MET A 326 13.98 -17.74 6.12
C MET A 326 13.25 -16.75 7.00
N LYS A 327 13.75 -16.45 8.21
CA LYS A 327 13.12 -15.44 9.08
C LYS A 327 13.06 -14.07 8.41
N ILE A 328 14.15 -13.64 7.77
CA ILE A 328 14.20 -12.36 7.05
C ILE A 328 13.34 -12.42 5.79
N ASN A 329 13.45 -13.49 5.00
CA ASN A 329 12.65 -13.64 3.78
C ASN A 329 11.14 -13.60 4.07
N ARG A 330 10.66 -14.29 5.11
CA ARG A 330 9.25 -14.24 5.53
C ARG A 330 8.84 -12.84 6.00
N ALA A 331 9.66 -12.18 6.81
CA ALA A 331 9.35 -10.83 7.27
C ALA A 331 9.34 -9.78 6.14
N MET A 332 10.17 -9.94 5.11
CA MET A 332 10.25 -9.00 3.97
C MET A 332 9.25 -9.29 2.85
N ILE A 333 8.76 -10.53 2.73
CA ILE A 333 7.86 -10.94 1.64
C ILE A 333 6.44 -11.12 2.17
N TYR A 334 6.25 -12.06 3.10
CA TYR A 334 4.95 -12.37 3.68
C TYR A 334 5.13 -13.26 4.92
N ILE A 335 4.69 -12.76 6.08
CA ILE A 335 4.94 -13.44 7.37
C ILE A 335 3.92 -14.55 7.68
N LYS A 336 2.74 -14.50 7.04
CA LYS A 336 1.64 -15.43 7.31
C LYS A 336 1.83 -16.68 6.44
N ASP A 337 1.51 -17.85 7.00
CA ASP A 337 1.66 -19.15 6.31
C ASP A 337 0.32 -19.65 5.70
N ASP A 338 -0.63 -18.75 5.44
CA ASP A 338 -1.99 -19.04 4.96
C ASP A 338 -2.13 -19.04 3.42
N LEU A 339 -1.16 -18.48 2.69
CA LEU A 339 -1.20 -18.33 1.23
C LEU A 339 0.15 -18.71 0.58
N LEU A 340 0.15 -18.85 -0.75
CA LEU A 340 1.37 -18.94 -1.58
C LEU A 340 1.74 -17.54 -2.10
N PRO A 341 2.57 -16.74 -1.41
CA PRO A 341 2.69 -15.32 -1.72
C PRO A 341 3.47 -15.02 -3.00
N LEU A 342 4.26 -15.99 -3.49
CA LEU A 342 5.11 -15.82 -4.66
C LEU A 342 4.47 -16.40 -5.92
N GLU A 343 4.83 -15.83 -7.06
CA GLU A 343 4.43 -16.26 -8.39
C GLU A 343 5.55 -16.00 -9.39
N ILE A 344 5.84 -16.96 -10.27
CA ILE A 344 6.74 -16.71 -11.40
C ILE A 344 6.02 -15.81 -12.41
N GLY A 345 6.56 -14.63 -12.68
CA GLY A 345 5.85 -13.58 -13.41
C GLY A 345 5.41 -13.98 -14.83
N THR A 346 6.25 -14.70 -15.56
CA THR A 346 5.98 -15.14 -16.95
C THR A 346 5.04 -16.34 -17.06
N THR A 347 5.04 -17.25 -16.08
CA THR A 347 4.27 -18.52 -16.15
C THR A 347 3.08 -18.56 -15.21
N HIS A 348 2.92 -17.54 -14.36
CA HIS A 348 1.90 -17.45 -13.31
C HIS A 348 1.89 -18.65 -12.34
N THR A 349 3.02 -19.34 -12.20
CA THR A 349 3.14 -20.49 -11.30
C THR A 349 3.31 -20.01 -9.86
N ARG A 350 2.38 -20.36 -8.98
CA ARG A 350 2.41 -20.01 -7.54
C ARG A 350 3.44 -20.83 -6.78
N ALA A 351 4.11 -20.18 -5.83
CA ALA A 351 5.16 -20.78 -5.01
C ALA A 351 5.10 -20.32 -3.55
N ASN A 352 5.61 -21.17 -2.66
CA ASN A 352 5.86 -20.83 -1.27
C ASN A 352 7.24 -20.17 -1.12
N ILE A 353 7.44 -19.34 -0.10
CA ILE A 353 8.72 -18.70 0.25
C ILE A 353 9.85 -19.73 0.45
N GLU A 354 9.52 -20.98 0.80
CA GLU A 354 10.49 -22.07 0.98
C GLU A 354 11.42 -22.31 -0.22
N VAL A 355 11.04 -21.88 -1.43
CA VAL A 355 11.91 -21.95 -2.63
C VAL A 355 13.19 -21.10 -2.51
N LEU A 356 13.23 -20.15 -1.57
CA LEU A 356 14.33 -19.23 -1.31
C LEU A 356 15.32 -19.72 -0.23
N ARG A 357 14.99 -20.83 0.45
CA ARG A 357 15.79 -21.36 1.56
C ARG A 357 17.22 -21.66 1.10
N ARG A 358 18.21 -21.14 1.83
CA ARG A 358 19.66 -21.35 1.57
C ARG A 358 20.14 -20.88 0.19
N LYS A 359 19.41 -19.99 -0.48
CA LYS A 359 19.82 -19.35 -1.73
C LYS A 359 20.13 -17.87 -1.50
N THR A 360 20.99 -17.30 -2.35
CA THR A 360 21.18 -15.85 -2.38
C THR A 360 19.91 -15.22 -2.92
N VAL A 361 19.30 -14.29 -2.18
CA VAL A 361 18.04 -13.65 -2.59
C VAL A 361 18.33 -12.23 -3.02
N LEU A 362 17.99 -11.90 -4.26
CA LEU A 362 18.07 -10.55 -4.80
C LEU A 362 16.66 -9.93 -4.74
N LEU A 363 16.43 -9.06 -3.77
CA LEU A 363 15.17 -8.31 -3.68
C LEU A 363 15.19 -7.18 -4.68
N LEU A 364 14.37 -7.31 -5.73
CA LEU A 364 14.15 -6.27 -6.73
C LEU A 364 13.07 -5.32 -6.23
N LEU A 365 13.45 -4.09 -5.90
CA LEU A 365 12.56 -3.05 -5.41
C LEU A 365 12.33 -2.03 -6.53
N SER A 366 11.08 -1.78 -6.90
CA SER A 366 10.72 -0.74 -7.86
C SER A 366 9.32 -0.21 -7.57
N ASP A 367 8.98 0.94 -8.11
CA ASP A 367 7.58 1.32 -8.30
C ASP A 367 7.01 0.70 -9.59
N LEU A 368 5.81 1.13 -10.00
CA LEU A 368 5.13 0.67 -11.22
C LEU A 368 5.54 1.44 -12.47
N ASP A 369 6.46 2.42 -12.34
CA ASP A 369 6.97 3.20 -13.47
C ASP A 369 8.38 2.73 -13.87
N ALA A 370 8.77 1.51 -13.44
CA ALA A 370 10.00 0.85 -13.85
C ALA A 370 10.07 0.66 -15.37
N SER A 371 11.26 0.85 -15.94
CA SER A 371 11.48 0.71 -17.39
C SER A 371 11.35 -0.75 -17.82
N PRO A 372 10.53 -1.06 -18.84
CA PRO A 372 10.48 -2.40 -19.43
C PRO A 372 11.84 -2.87 -19.96
N GLU A 373 12.64 -1.96 -20.53
CA GLU A 373 13.99 -2.23 -21.05
C GLU A 373 14.92 -2.73 -19.94
N GLU A 374 14.90 -2.09 -18.77
CA GLU A 374 15.64 -2.52 -17.58
C GLU A 374 15.28 -3.97 -17.19
N ILE A 375 13.99 -4.28 -17.11
CA ILE A 375 13.51 -5.60 -16.71
C ILE A 375 13.92 -6.66 -17.74
N LEU A 376 13.83 -6.35 -19.04
CA LEU A 376 14.20 -7.26 -20.11
C LEU A 376 15.69 -7.61 -20.10
N VAL A 377 16.57 -6.64 -19.86
CA VAL A 377 18.01 -6.90 -19.76
C VAL A 377 18.32 -7.76 -18.52
N LEU A 378 17.72 -7.47 -17.37
CA LEU A 378 17.88 -8.31 -16.17
C LEU A 378 17.31 -9.72 -16.37
N SER A 379 16.21 -9.84 -17.12
CA SER A 379 15.56 -11.10 -17.50
C SER A 379 16.51 -12.01 -18.28
N GLN A 380 17.24 -11.46 -19.25
CA GLN A 380 18.24 -12.21 -20.01
C GLN A 380 19.32 -12.80 -19.10
N PHE A 381 19.93 -12.00 -18.22
CA PHE A 381 20.96 -12.49 -17.29
C PHE A 381 20.41 -13.56 -16.34
N TYR A 382 19.18 -13.40 -15.86
CA TYR A 382 18.55 -14.39 -15.00
C TYR A 382 18.30 -15.70 -15.73
N ILE A 383 17.77 -15.66 -16.96
CA ILE A 383 17.53 -16.85 -17.79
C ILE A 383 18.85 -17.59 -18.06
N ASP A 384 19.89 -16.86 -18.44
CA ASP A 384 21.22 -17.43 -18.69
C ASP A 384 21.77 -18.14 -17.45
N SER A 385 21.51 -17.59 -16.25
CA SER A 385 21.93 -18.21 -14.99
C SER A 385 21.25 -19.56 -14.75
N ARG A 386 20.03 -19.79 -15.26
CA ARG A 386 19.27 -21.04 -15.02
C ARG A 386 19.89 -22.23 -15.73
N SER A 387 20.66 -22.00 -16.79
CA SER A 387 21.39 -23.06 -17.50
C SER A 387 22.64 -23.55 -16.74
N ARG A 388 23.02 -22.86 -15.65
CA ARG A 388 24.31 -23.00 -14.96
C ARG A 388 24.12 -23.27 -13.46
N PRO A 389 24.32 -24.53 -12.98
CA PRO A 389 23.99 -24.93 -11.62
C PRO A 389 24.85 -24.27 -10.53
N GLU A 390 25.96 -23.64 -10.89
CA GLU A 390 26.81 -22.87 -9.98
C GLU A 390 26.13 -21.60 -9.43
N PHE A 391 25.11 -21.08 -10.12
CA PHE A 391 24.42 -19.87 -9.73
C PHE A 391 23.18 -20.19 -8.89
N GLN A 392 23.35 -20.20 -7.57
CA GLN A 392 22.29 -20.49 -6.61
C GLN A 392 21.68 -19.21 -6.03
N TYR A 393 21.07 -18.41 -6.91
CA TYR A 393 20.34 -17.21 -6.52
C TYR A 393 18.93 -17.16 -7.12
N GLU A 394 18.05 -16.41 -6.47
CA GLU A 394 16.70 -16.11 -6.93
C GLU A 394 16.47 -14.60 -6.88
N ILE A 395 15.73 -14.06 -7.85
CA ILE A 395 15.25 -12.68 -7.82
C ILE A 395 13.80 -12.69 -7.31
N VAL A 396 13.47 -11.76 -6.40
CA VAL A 396 12.11 -11.57 -5.87
C VAL A 396 11.70 -10.11 -6.05
N TRP A 397 10.68 -9.85 -6.86
CA TRP A 397 10.15 -8.50 -7.05
C TRP A 397 9.18 -8.09 -5.94
N LEU A 398 9.48 -6.96 -5.29
CA LEU A 398 8.65 -6.30 -4.30
C LEU A 398 8.24 -4.90 -4.83
N PRO A 399 6.97 -4.71 -5.26
CA PRO A 399 6.48 -3.42 -5.72
C PRO A 399 6.33 -2.44 -4.54
N ILE A 400 7.13 -1.37 -4.53
CA ILE A 400 7.16 -0.34 -3.49
C ILE A 400 6.19 0.78 -3.86
N VAL A 401 4.90 0.49 -3.66
CA VAL A 401 3.78 1.38 -4.01
C VAL A 401 3.11 1.99 -2.76
N ASP A 402 2.76 3.27 -2.83
CA ASP A 402 1.90 3.89 -1.82
C ASP A 402 0.44 3.57 -2.12
N ARG A 403 -0.17 2.72 -1.28
CA ARG A 403 -1.56 2.28 -1.39
C ARG A 403 -2.51 3.06 -0.47
N SER A 404 -2.06 4.16 0.14
CA SER A 404 -2.91 4.98 1.01
C SER A 404 -4.14 5.55 0.30
N LYS A 405 -4.05 5.75 -1.02
CA LYS A 405 -5.13 6.28 -1.88
C LYS A 405 -5.98 5.19 -2.55
N GLY A 406 -5.78 3.91 -2.21
CA GLY A 406 -6.42 2.77 -2.87
C GLY A 406 -5.57 2.15 -3.98
N TRP A 407 -6.16 1.22 -4.71
CA TRP A 407 -5.56 0.47 -5.81
C TRP A 407 -6.47 0.59 -7.04
N SER A 408 -6.02 1.24 -8.11
CA SER A 408 -6.83 1.48 -9.31
C SER A 408 -6.66 0.39 -10.37
N GLU A 409 -7.61 0.31 -11.30
CA GLU A 409 -7.51 -0.60 -12.47
C GLU A 409 -6.26 -0.30 -13.32
N GLU A 410 -5.89 0.98 -13.48
CA GLU A 410 -4.66 1.36 -14.19
C GLU A 410 -3.39 0.83 -13.49
N GLN A 411 -3.36 0.85 -12.16
CA GLN A 411 -2.25 0.30 -11.38
C GLN A 411 -2.20 -1.22 -11.48
N GLU A 412 -3.35 -1.89 -11.48
CA GLU A 412 -3.44 -3.34 -11.70
C GLU A 412 -2.89 -3.73 -13.08
N HIS A 413 -3.28 -3.01 -14.13
CA HIS A 413 -2.77 -3.23 -15.48
C HIS A 413 -1.24 -3.04 -15.56
N LYS A 414 -0.73 -1.90 -15.07
CA LYS A 414 0.73 -1.66 -15.04
C LYS A 414 1.48 -2.75 -14.27
N PHE A 415 0.94 -3.17 -13.13
CA PHE A 415 1.54 -4.24 -12.33
C PHE A 415 1.62 -5.55 -13.13
N LYS A 416 0.54 -5.93 -13.82
CA LYS A 416 0.50 -7.15 -14.64
C LYS A 416 1.42 -7.09 -15.86
N ASP A 417 1.49 -5.95 -16.52
CA ASP A 417 2.38 -5.75 -17.67
C ASP A 417 3.85 -5.91 -17.27
N LEU A 418 4.26 -5.30 -16.14
CA LEU A 418 5.61 -5.49 -15.60
C LEU A 418 5.86 -6.93 -15.14
N GLN A 419 4.89 -7.53 -14.43
CA GLN A 419 4.98 -8.91 -13.94
C GLN A 419 5.21 -9.90 -15.09
N ALA A 420 4.56 -9.70 -16.24
CA ALA A 420 4.70 -10.57 -17.42
C ALA A 420 6.11 -10.58 -18.02
N LEU A 421 6.94 -9.57 -17.74
CA LEU A 421 8.33 -9.49 -18.21
C LEU A 421 9.33 -10.20 -17.28
N MET A 422 8.87 -10.66 -16.11
CA MET A 422 9.75 -11.15 -15.03
C MET A 422 9.77 -12.69 -14.97
N PRO A 423 10.84 -13.35 -15.43
CA PRO A 423 10.96 -14.81 -15.40
C PRO A 423 11.28 -15.37 -14.00
N TRP A 424 11.41 -14.51 -12.99
CA TRP A 424 11.70 -14.83 -11.60
C TRP A 424 10.46 -14.69 -10.72
N TYR A 425 10.64 -14.82 -9.40
CA TYR A 425 9.54 -14.72 -8.44
C TYR A 425 9.10 -13.27 -8.24
N THR A 426 7.79 -13.07 -8.19
CA THR A 426 7.13 -11.80 -7.91
C THR A 426 6.13 -12.01 -6.79
N LEU A 427 5.77 -10.96 -6.06
CA LEU A 427 4.58 -11.05 -5.21
C LEU A 427 3.35 -11.30 -6.08
N HIS A 428 2.48 -12.23 -5.68
CA HIS A 428 1.26 -12.53 -6.43
C HIS A 428 0.37 -11.29 -6.61
N HIS A 429 0.25 -10.48 -5.56
CA HIS A 429 -0.46 -9.22 -5.59
C HIS A 429 0.17 -8.23 -4.61
N PRO A 430 0.25 -6.92 -4.96
CA PRO A 430 0.87 -5.91 -4.09
C PRO A 430 0.19 -5.76 -2.74
N SER A 431 -1.09 -6.17 -2.59
CA SER A 431 -1.83 -6.20 -1.31
C SER A 431 -1.08 -6.96 -0.21
N LEU A 432 -0.31 -7.98 -0.57
CA LEU A 432 0.40 -8.87 0.36
C LEU A 432 1.59 -8.20 1.05
N LEU A 433 2.16 -7.15 0.45
CA LEU A 433 3.28 -6.44 1.05
C LEU A 433 2.80 -5.58 2.22
N GLU A 434 3.37 -5.75 3.41
CA GLU A 434 3.00 -4.95 4.57
C GLU A 434 3.45 -3.48 4.40
N PRO A 435 2.61 -2.47 4.74
CA PRO A 435 3.00 -1.06 4.61
C PRO A 435 4.23 -0.68 5.45
N ALA A 436 4.54 -1.44 6.50
CA ALA A 436 5.74 -1.24 7.32
C ALA A 436 7.03 -1.54 6.54
N ILE A 437 6.99 -2.48 5.60
CA ILE A 437 8.11 -2.82 4.72
C ILE A 437 8.38 -1.65 3.76
N VAL A 438 7.34 -1.05 3.19
CA VAL A 438 7.46 0.14 2.32
C VAL A 438 8.14 1.30 3.07
N LYS A 439 7.75 1.54 4.32
CA LYS A 439 8.41 2.54 5.17
C LYS A 439 9.86 2.16 5.47
N PHE A 440 10.11 0.90 5.82
CA PHE A 440 11.45 0.38 6.11
C PHE A 440 12.42 0.57 4.94
N VAL A 441 12.04 0.17 3.72
CA VAL A 441 12.93 0.29 2.55
C VAL A 441 13.20 1.75 2.18
N LYS A 442 12.22 2.65 2.37
CA LYS A 442 12.41 4.10 2.12
C LYS A 442 13.33 4.74 3.16
N GLU A 443 13.19 4.40 4.44
CA GLU A 443 13.94 5.05 5.53
C GLU A 443 15.31 4.42 5.79
N ARG A 444 15.42 3.08 5.70
CA ARG A 444 16.64 2.34 6.05
C ARG A 444 17.49 1.96 4.85
N TRP A 445 16.86 1.72 3.70
CA TRP A 445 17.56 1.40 2.45
C TRP A 445 17.54 2.55 1.45
N HIS A 446 16.98 3.71 1.83
CA HIS A 446 16.98 4.94 1.04
C HIS A 446 16.40 4.78 -0.37
N PHE A 447 15.38 3.92 -0.53
CA PHE A 447 14.69 3.76 -1.81
C PHE A 447 13.98 5.04 -2.27
N SER A 448 14.33 5.54 -3.46
CA SER A 448 13.88 6.82 -4.05
C SER A 448 13.26 6.67 -5.45
N LYS A 449 12.51 5.57 -5.68
CA LYS A 449 11.76 5.18 -6.90
C LYS A 449 12.50 4.38 -7.96
N LYS A 450 13.77 4.71 -8.25
CA LYS A 450 14.57 3.94 -9.22
C LYS A 450 14.72 2.49 -8.75
N MET A 451 14.80 1.58 -9.71
CA MET A 451 14.96 0.15 -9.44
C MET A 451 16.23 -0.10 -8.60
N MET A 452 16.07 -0.85 -7.51
CA MET A 452 17.13 -1.19 -6.55
C MET A 452 17.17 -2.70 -6.36
N LEU A 453 18.37 -3.27 -6.30
CA LEU A 453 18.56 -4.72 -6.17
C LEU A 453 19.30 -5.05 -4.88
N VAL A 454 18.58 -5.33 -3.80
CA VAL A 454 19.19 -5.62 -2.48
C VAL A 454 19.56 -7.09 -2.41
N THR A 455 20.82 -7.39 -2.08
CA THR A 455 21.30 -8.78 -1.97
C THR A 455 21.23 -9.26 -0.53
N LEU A 456 20.54 -10.37 -0.30
CA LEU A 456 20.49 -11.08 0.98
C LEU A 456 21.29 -12.39 0.92
N ASP A 457 22.12 -12.62 1.94
CA ASP A 457 22.99 -13.79 2.00
C ASP A 457 22.19 -15.09 2.26
N PRO A 458 22.65 -16.24 1.74
CA PRO A 458 21.93 -17.52 1.86
C PRO A 458 21.92 -18.09 3.29
N GLN A 459 22.84 -17.71 4.17
CA GLN A 459 23.00 -18.32 5.49
C GLN A 459 22.11 -17.65 6.53
N GLN A 460 22.11 -16.32 6.61
CA GLN A 460 21.40 -15.56 7.64
C GLN A 460 20.33 -14.63 7.06
N GLY A 461 20.34 -14.37 5.75
CA GLY A 461 19.45 -13.40 5.12
C GLY A 461 19.85 -11.94 5.37
N LYS A 462 21.06 -11.68 5.86
CA LYS A 462 21.59 -10.32 6.05
C LYS A 462 21.90 -9.68 4.71
N VAL A 463 21.86 -8.35 4.70
CA VAL A 463 22.21 -7.55 3.52
C VAL A 463 23.70 -7.72 3.22
N ALA A 464 24.01 -8.38 2.11
CA ALA A 464 25.37 -8.59 1.62
C ALA A 464 25.82 -7.50 0.62
N CYS A 465 24.85 -6.85 -0.04
CA CYS A 465 25.04 -5.63 -0.81
C CYS A 465 23.74 -4.82 -0.81
N PRO A 466 23.77 -3.53 -0.40
CA PRO A 466 22.57 -2.69 -0.32
C PRO A 466 21.99 -2.36 -1.69
N ASN A 467 22.82 -2.32 -2.74
CA ASN A 467 22.34 -2.17 -4.11
C ASN A 467 23.32 -2.83 -5.10
N ALA A 468 23.01 -4.06 -5.48
CA ALA A 468 23.77 -4.86 -6.44
C ALA A 468 23.38 -4.59 -7.91
N ILE A 469 22.44 -3.67 -8.18
CA ILE A 469 21.96 -3.45 -9.54
C ILE A 469 23.09 -3.02 -10.47
N HIS A 470 24.00 -2.18 -9.97
CA HIS A 470 25.17 -1.74 -10.71
C HIS A 470 26.13 -2.90 -11.01
N MET A 471 26.31 -3.84 -10.07
CA MET A 471 27.12 -5.04 -10.32
C MET A 471 26.49 -5.91 -11.40
N ALA A 472 25.16 -6.08 -11.36
CA ALA A 472 24.42 -6.85 -12.36
C ALA A 472 24.57 -6.23 -13.75
N TRP A 473 24.53 -4.89 -13.85
CA TRP A 473 24.76 -4.19 -15.12
C TRP A 473 26.18 -4.32 -15.64
N ILE A 474 27.20 -4.25 -14.78
CA ILE A 474 28.61 -4.27 -15.22
C ILE A 474 29.09 -5.68 -15.58
N TRP A 475 28.67 -6.70 -14.84
CA TRP A 475 29.26 -8.04 -14.89
C TRP A 475 28.25 -9.18 -15.03
N GLY A 476 26.95 -8.92 -15.03
CA GLY A 476 25.90 -9.94 -15.08
C GLY A 476 26.11 -11.03 -14.02
N ASN A 477 26.14 -12.30 -14.46
CA ASN A 477 26.32 -13.44 -13.57
C ASN A 477 27.73 -13.59 -12.97
N LEU A 478 28.75 -12.92 -13.53
CA LEU A 478 30.11 -12.92 -12.94
C LEU A 478 30.15 -12.19 -11.59
N ALA A 479 29.15 -11.36 -11.30
CA ALA A 479 28.96 -10.68 -10.04
C ALA A 479 28.52 -11.60 -8.90
N TYR A 480 28.04 -12.82 -9.16
CA TYR A 480 27.65 -13.76 -8.11
C TYR A 480 28.80 -14.01 -7.11
N PRO A 481 28.56 -13.96 -5.78
CA PRO A 481 27.28 -13.91 -5.07
C PRO A 481 26.73 -12.50 -4.75
N PHE A 482 27.06 -11.49 -5.56
CA PHE A 482 26.54 -10.11 -5.47
C PHE A 482 26.84 -9.42 -4.13
N THR A 483 28.02 -9.68 -3.55
CA THR A 483 28.45 -9.08 -2.29
C THR A 483 29.43 -7.93 -2.51
N ILE A 484 29.53 -7.01 -1.54
CA ILE A 484 30.52 -5.92 -1.58
C ILE A 484 31.95 -6.47 -1.75
N SER A 485 32.32 -7.53 -1.04
CA SER A 485 33.65 -8.16 -1.19
C SER A 485 33.88 -8.73 -2.59
N LYS A 486 32.83 -9.25 -3.25
CA LYS A 486 32.93 -9.72 -4.64
C LYS A 486 33.09 -8.55 -5.60
N GLN A 487 32.40 -7.43 -5.36
CA GLN A 487 32.56 -6.18 -6.11
C GLN A 487 34.00 -5.64 -6.02
N GLU A 488 34.57 -5.61 -4.82
CA GLU A 488 35.98 -5.22 -4.60
C GLU A 488 36.94 -6.15 -5.35
N ALA A 489 36.72 -7.46 -5.27
CA ALA A 489 37.54 -8.45 -5.95
C ALA A 489 37.51 -8.26 -7.48
N LEU A 490 36.33 -8.05 -8.05
CA LEU A 490 36.18 -7.78 -9.49
C LEU A 490 36.90 -6.49 -9.89
N TRP A 491 36.72 -5.40 -9.13
CA TRP A 491 37.42 -4.15 -9.42
C TRP A 491 38.94 -4.21 -9.24
N SER A 492 39.45 -5.09 -8.37
CA SER A 492 40.89 -5.19 -8.10
C SER A 492 41.71 -5.77 -9.25
N VAL A 493 41.08 -6.61 -10.07
CA VAL A 493 41.72 -7.26 -11.24
C VAL A 493 41.33 -6.58 -12.55
N GLU A 494 40.40 -5.63 -12.50
CA GLU A 494 39.84 -4.99 -13.68
C GLU A 494 40.64 -3.74 -14.07
N SER A 495 40.67 -3.46 -15.36
CA SER A 495 41.39 -2.32 -15.94
C SER A 495 40.49 -1.60 -16.95
N TRP A 496 40.74 -0.33 -17.22
CA TRP A 496 40.04 0.37 -18.30
C TRP A 496 40.48 -0.20 -19.66
N ARG A 497 39.65 -1.08 -20.23
CA ARG A 497 39.87 -1.78 -21.50
C ARG A 497 38.60 -1.79 -22.33
N LEU A 498 38.71 -1.99 -23.65
CA LEU A 498 37.54 -1.94 -24.54
C LEU A 498 36.48 -2.95 -24.13
N GLU A 499 36.87 -4.17 -23.71
CA GLU A 499 35.96 -5.21 -23.26
C GLU A 499 35.15 -4.76 -22.04
N LEU A 500 35.77 -4.01 -21.12
CA LEU A 500 35.06 -3.42 -19.99
C LEU A 500 34.09 -2.35 -20.47
N VAL A 501 34.32 -1.64 -21.57
CA VAL A 501 33.41 -0.59 -22.07
C VAL A 501 32.22 -1.20 -22.81
N VAL A 502 32.46 -2.19 -23.67
CA VAL A 502 31.44 -2.73 -24.58
C VAL A 502 30.76 -4.01 -24.12
N ASP A 503 31.37 -4.83 -23.27
CA ASP A 503 30.80 -6.09 -22.73
C ASP A 503 30.18 -7.07 -23.73
N GLY A 504 30.60 -7.03 -24.99
CA GLY A 504 29.98 -7.86 -26.02
C GLY A 504 28.54 -7.47 -26.36
N ILE A 505 28.15 -6.19 -26.19
CA ILE A 505 26.86 -5.62 -26.63
C ILE A 505 26.50 -5.94 -28.09
N ASP A 506 27.49 -6.24 -28.93
CA ASP A 506 27.29 -6.64 -30.31
C ASP A 506 28.31 -7.70 -30.72
N GLN A 507 27.85 -8.70 -31.48
CA GLN A 507 28.67 -9.83 -31.92
C GLN A 507 29.82 -9.40 -32.84
N ASN A 508 29.64 -8.35 -33.65
CA ASN A 508 30.70 -7.86 -34.54
C ASN A 508 31.83 -7.22 -33.75
N LEU A 509 31.55 -6.56 -32.62
CA LEU A 509 32.60 -6.03 -31.75
C LEU A 509 33.48 -7.16 -31.22
N ILE A 510 32.87 -8.28 -30.80
CA ILE A 510 33.61 -9.46 -30.34
C ILE A 510 34.53 -9.99 -31.44
N GLU A 511 34.02 -10.10 -32.67
CA GLU A 511 34.81 -10.53 -33.83
C GLU A 511 35.96 -9.54 -34.16
N TRP A 512 35.69 -8.23 -34.15
CA TRP A 512 36.70 -7.22 -34.47
C TRP A 512 37.81 -7.17 -33.41
N MET A 513 37.46 -7.35 -32.13
CA MET A 513 38.43 -7.43 -31.05
C MET A 513 39.32 -8.67 -31.19
N THR A 514 38.72 -9.84 -31.42
CA THR A 514 39.48 -11.10 -31.57
C THR A 514 40.37 -11.14 -32.81
N THR A 515 39.99 -10.45 -33.88
CA THR A 515 40.80 -10.31 -35.10
C THR A 515 41.84 -9.19 -35.03
N GLY A 516 41.90 -8.43 -33.93
CA GLY A 516 42.91 -7.39 -33.70
C GLY A 516 42.75 -6.14 -34.59
N LYS A 517 41.51 -5.86 -35.03
CA LYS A 517 41.20 -4.68 -35.85
C LYS A 517 41.23 -3.39 -35.02
N PHE A 518 41.34 -2.26 -35.71
CA PHE A 518 41.12 -0.96 -35.07
C PHE A 518 39.63 -0.70 -34.98
N ILE A 519 39.14 -0.36 -33.78
CA ILE A 519 37.71 -0.15 -33.52
C ILE A 519 37.53 1.31 -33.14
N CYS A 520 36.59 1.98 -33.80
CA CYS A 520 36.16 3.33 -33.46
C CYS A 520 34.68 3.31 -33.06
N LEU A 521 34.43 3.43 -31.76
CA LEU A 521 33.10 3.73 -31.24
C LEU A 521 32.88 5.23 -31.32
N TYR A 522 31.72 5.66 -31.80
CA TYR A 522 31.43 7.08 -31.86
C TYR A 522 29.94 7.36 -31.67
N GLY A 523 29.64 8.60 -31.28
CA GLY A 523 28.27 9.06 -31.05
C GLY A 523 28.15 10.56 -31.25
N GLY A 524 26.93 11.06 -31.30
CA GLY A 524 26.65 12.45 -31.66
C GLY A 524 25.27 12.61 -32.25
N GLU A 525 24.75 13.82 -32.18
CA GLU A 525 23.40 14.16 -32.66
C GLU A 525 23.39 14.96 -33.97
N ASP A 526 24.56 15.44 -34.40
CA ASP A 526 24.78 16.23 -35.60
C ASP A 526 25.18 15.32 -36.76
N ILE A 527 24.25 15.15 -37.72
CA ILE A 527 24.46 14.28 -38.89
C ILE A 527 25.54 14.83 -39.84
N GLU A 528 25.69 16.16 -39.95
CA GLU A 528 26.71 16.75 -40.82
C GLU A 528 28.10 16.50 -40.24
N TRP A 529 28.24 16.63 -38.92
CA TRP A 529 29.47 16.22 -38.24
C TRP A 529 29.75 14.72 -38.43
N ILE A 530 28.74 13.84 -38.30
CA ILE A 530 28.91 12.39 -38.50
C ILE A 530 29.41 12.06 -39.91
N ARG A 531 28.82 12.67 -40.95
CA ARG A 531 29.26 12.49 -42.35
C ARG A 531 30.69 12.95 -42.56
N SER A 532 31.02 14.14 -42.04
CA SER A 532 32.38 14.69 -42.16
C SER A 532 33.40 13.82 -41.43
N PHE A 533 33.11 13.47 -40.17
CA PHE A 533 33.96 12.65 -39.33
C PHE A 533 34.22 11.26 -39.93
N THR A 534 33.18 10.53 -40.34
CA THR A 534 33.33 9.19 -40.93
C THR A 534 34.16 9.22 -42.21
N LYS A 535 33.99 10.25 -43.05
CA LYS A 535 34.80 10.45 -44.26
C LYS A 535 36.28 10.72 -43.93
N SER A 536 36.56 11.64 -43.01
CA SER A 536 37.92 11.98 -42.60
C SER A 536 38.61 10.78 -41.91
N ALA A 537 37.92 10.09 -41.01
CA ALA A 537 38.44 8.92 -40.32
C ALA A 537 38.83 7.80 -41.31
N ARG A 538 37.99 7.54 -42.32
CA ARG A 538 38.28 6.56 -43.38
C ARG A 538 39.47 6.97 -44.25
N SER A 539 39.59 8.25 -44.58
CA SER A 539 40.74 8.79 -45.33
C SER A 539 42.05 8.63 -44.55
N VAL A 540 42.03 8.94 -43.25
CA VAL A 540 43.19 8.78 -42.36
C VAL A 540 43.54 7.30 -42.21
N ALA A 541 42.54 6.43 -42.03
CA ALA A 541 42.76 5.00 -41.93
C ALA A 541 43.41 4.41 -43.19
N GLN A 542 42.94 4.82 -44.37
CA GLN A 542 43.53 4.42 -45.65
C GLN A 542 44.98 4.90 -45.78
N ARG A 543 45.27 6.14 -45.36
CA ARG A 543 46.62 6.70 -45.42
C ARG A 543 47.57 6.05 -44.41
N ALA A 544 47.08 5.75 -43.21
CA ALA A 544 47.81 5.05 -42.15
C ALA A 544 47.99 3.54 -42.45
N GLY A 545 47.26 2.99 -43.42
CA GLY A 545 47.29 1.58 -43.75
C GLY A 545 46.65 0.68 -42.68
N ILE A 546 45.65 1.19 -41.95
CA ILE A 546 44.97 0.47 -40.87
C ILE A 546 43.58 -0.02 -41.30
N ASP A 547 43.20 -1.22 -40.84
CA ASP A 547 41.82 -1.73 -40.97
C ASP A 547 40.95 -1.17 -39.84
N LEU A 548 40.29 -0.04 -40.13
CA LEU A 548 39.40 0.67 -39.20
C LEU A 548 37.95 0.23 -39.36
N GLN A 549 37.39 -0.33 -38.29
CA GLN A 549 35.97 -0.63 -38.16
C GLN A 549 35.30 0.44 -37.30
N MET A 550 34.20 1.01 -37.78
CA MET A 550 33.50 2.10 -37.12
C MET A 550 32.11 1.66 -36.70
N MET A 551 31.74 1.95 -35.46
CA MET A 551 30.41 1.68 -34.91
C MET A 551 29.81 2.94 -34.29
N TYR A 552 28.63 3.32 -34.77
CA TYR A 552 27.81 4.34 -34.14
C TYR A 552 27.03 3.73 -32.98
N VAL A 553 27.31 4.22 -31.77
CA VAL A 553 26.66 3.81 -30.51
C VAL A 553 25.47 4.72 -30.16
N GLY A 554 25.54 5.99 -30.54
CA GLY A 554 24.50 6.98 -30.21
C GLY A 554 24.69 7.64 -28.84
N LYS A 555 23.62 8.24 -28.32
CA LYS A 555 23.56 8.91 -27.01
C LYS A 555 22.43 8.35 -26.16
N SER A 556 22.51 8.49 -24.85
CA SER A 556 21.47 8.05 -23.91
C SER A 556 20.15 8.80 -24.08
N ASN A 557 20.22 10.02 -24.60
CA ASN A 557 19.08 10.92 -24.73
C ASN A 557 18.41 10.80 -26.11
N ASN A 558 17.06 10.85 -26.11
CA ASN A 558 16.23 10.98 -27.31
C ASN A 558 16.32 9.79 -28.29
N THR A 559 15.71 8.68 -27.88
CA THR A 559 15.61 7.41 -28.61
C THR A 559 15.14 7.56 -30.06
N GLU A 560 14.17 8.45 -30.32
CA GLU A 560 13.65 8.69 -31.66
C GLU A 560 14.67 9.39 -32.56
N ARG A 561 15.47 10.31 -32.01
CA ARG A 561 16.55 10.95 -32.77
C ARG A 561 17.66 9.96 -33.10
N VAL A 562 18.06 9.11 -32.14
CA VAL A 562 19.04 8.03 -32.39
C VAL A 562 18.54 7.11 -33.50
N ARG A 563 17.27 6.71 -33.48
CA ARG A 563 16.63 5.89 -34.53
C ARG A 563 16.70 6.54 -35.92
N ARG A 564 16.46 7.85 -36.02
CA ARG A 564 16.59 8.59 -37.29
C ARG A 564 18.03 8.63 -37.79
N ILE A 565 18.99 8.86 -36.90
CA ILE A 565 20.42 8.89 -37.25
C ILE A 565 20.90 7.50 -37.71
N ASN A 566 20.51 6.44 -37.01
CA ASN A 566 20.81 5.05 -37.41
C ASN A 566 20.33 4.75 -38.83
N SER A 567 19.11 5.18 -39.17
CA SER A 567 18.55 5.03 -40.53
C SER A 567 19.37 5.77 -41.58
N MET A 568 19.82 7.00 -41.30
CA MET A 568 20.64 7.79 -42.23
C MET A 568 22.04 7.19 -42.44
N ILE A 569 22.71 6.80 -41.35
CA ILE A 569 24.04 6.17 -41.41
C ILE A 569 24.00 4.89 -42.24
N THR A 570 22.95 4.08 -42.06
CA THR A 570 22.75 2.83 -42.81
C THR A 570 22.47 3.11 -44.29
N ALA A 571 21.59 4.06 -44.60
CA ALA A 571 21.25 4.43 -45.98
C ALA A 571 22.45 5.00 -46.76
N GLU A 572 23.31 5.76 -46.08
CA GLU A 572 24.51 6.36 -46.67
C GLU A 572 25.75 5.47 -46.56
N ASN A 573 25.64 4.29 -45.94
CA ASN A 573 26.73 3.33 -45.71
C ASN A 573 27.97 3.96 -45.06
N LEU A 574 27.76 4.82 -44.05
CA LEU A 574 28.86 5.55 -43.41
C LEU A 574 29.66 4.65 -42.46
N SER A 575 28.98 3.81 -41.68
CA SER A 575 29.55 2.90 -40.67
C SER A 575 28.54 1.82 -40.24
N TYR A 576 28.92 0.93 -39.32
CA TYR A 576 28.00 0.02 -38.65
C TYR A 576 27.21 0.76 -37.54
N CYS A 577 25.95 0.39 -37.32
CA CYS A 577 25.09 1.01 -36.32
C CYS A 577 24.63 0.01 -35.28
N LEU A 578 24.60 0.45 -34.02
CA LEU A 578 23.92 -0.28 -32.97
C LEU A 578 22.40 -0.04 -33.09
N MET A 579 21.73 -0.95 -33.80
CA MET A 579 20.33 -0.78 -34.22
C MET A 579 19.34 -1.00 -33.07
N ASP A 580 19.66 -1.89 -32.13
CA ASP A 580 18.84 -2.13 -30.95
C ASP A 580 19.03 -1.01 -29.92
N LEU A 581 17.95 -0.28 -29.66
CA LEU A 581 17.94 0.86 -28.73
C LEU A 581 18.10 0.42 -27.28
N THR A 582 17.72 -0.82 -26.94
CA THR A 582 17.94 -1.42 -25.62
C THR A 582 19.44 -1.54 -25.36
N SER A 583 20.19 -1.98 -26.36
CA SER A 583 21.65 -2.09 -26.28
C SER A 583 22.35 -0.72 -26.22
N VAL A 584 21.81 0.32 -26.88
CA VAL A 584 22.30 1.71 -26.72
C VAL A 584 22.07 2.22 -25.29
N TRP A 585 20.87 2.01 -24.75
CA TRP A 585 20.54 2.32 -23.35
C TRP A 585 21.46 1.56 -22.38
N TYR A 586 21.66 0.27 -22.62
CA TYR A 586 22.46 -0.60 -21.77
C TYR A 586 23.94 -0.17 -21.76
N PHE A 587 24.50 0.21 -22.90
CA PHE A 587 25.86 0.77 -22.99
C PHE A 587 26.06 1.95 -22.03
N TRP A 588 25.19 2.96 -22.10
CA TRP A 588 25.32 4.15 -21.26
C TRP A 588 24.99 3.87 -19.79
N THR A 589 23.95 3.07 -19.51
CA THR A 589 23.57 2.67 -18.15
C THR A 589 24.67 1.88 -17.45
N ARG A 590 25.41 1.06 -18.22
CA ARG A 590 26.53 0.29 -17.69
C ARG A 590 27.71 1.19 -17.32
N ILE A 591 28.05 2.17 -18.17
CA ILE A 591 29.06 3.19 -17.85
C ILE A 591 28.65 4.01 -16.62
N GLU A 592 27.39 4.43 -16.54
CA GLU A 592 26.85 5.11 -15.36
C GLU A 592 26.94 4.23 -14.09
N SER A 593 26.63 2.94 -14.24
CA SER A 593 26.72 1.98 -13.14
C SER A 593 28.15 1.75 -12.65
N MET A 594 29.17 1.86 -13.53
CA MET A 594 30.57 1.82 -13.10
C MET A 594 30.89 2.96 -12.13
N LEU A 595 30.35 4.16 -12.39
CA LEU A 595 30.52 5.32 -11.50
C LEU A 595 29.93 5.03 -10.12
N TYR A 596 28.66 4.61 -10.07
CA TYR A 596 27.99 4.32 -8.79
C TYR A 596 28.63 3.15 -8.05
N SER A 597 29.03 2.10 -8.76
CA SER A 597 29.72 0.95 -8.18
C SER A 597 31.05 1.35 -7.52
N LYS A 598 31.81 2.28 -8.11
CA LYS A 598 33.05 2.80 -7.52
C LYS A 598 32.77 3.71 -6.32
N MET A 599 31.75 4.56 -6.41
CA MET A 599 31.33 5.45 -5.31
C MET A 599 30.83 4.67 -4.09
N GLN A 600 30.09 3.58 -4.31
CA GLN A 600 29.66 2.68 -3.25
C GLN A 600 30.83 2.06 -2.48
N LEU A 601 31.98 1.85 -3.15
CA LEU A 601 33.23 1.40 -2.51
C LEU A 601 34.05 2.55 -1.89
N GLY A 602 33.51 3.76 -1.84
CA GLY A 602 34.18 4.94 -1.30
C GLY A 602 35.35 5.44 -2.15
N LYS A 603 35.45 5.04 -3.43
CA LYS A 603 36.52 5.53 -4.33
C LYS A 603 36.25 6.97 -4.77
N THR A 604 37.33 7.74 -4.87
CA THR A 604 37.29 9.12 -5.36
C THR A 604 37.86 9.21 -6.78
N ILE A 605 37.46 10.27 -7.50
CA ILE A 605 37.88 10.53 -8.88
C ILE A 605 39.40 10.68 -8.99
N GLN A 606 40.03 11.25 -7.96
CA GLN A 606 41.48 11.50 -7.97
C GLN A 606 42.29 10.22 -7.77
N GLU A 607 41.72 9.23 -7.08
CA GLU A 607 42.41 7.99 -6.71
C GLU A 607 42.19 6.85 -7.71
N ASP A 608 41.07 6.87 -8.44
CA ASP A 608 40.66 5.76 -9.32
C ASP A 608 40.67 6.18 -10.79
N LYS A 609 41.60 5.62 -11.56
CA LYS A 609 41.74 5.88 -13.00
C LYS A 609 40.49 5.47 -13.80
N ILE A 610 39.85 4.36 -13.45
CA ILE A 610 38.63 3.92 -14.15
C ILE A 610 37.52 4.93 -13.92
N MET A 611 37.41 5.48 -12.70
CA MET A 611 36.42 6.51 -12.39
C MET A 611 36.63 7.79 -13.21
N GLN A 612 37.88 8.21 -13.46
CA GLN A 612 38.19 9.35 -14.33
C GLN A 612 37.72 9.10 -15.77
N GLU A 613 38.03 7.91 -16.28
CA GLU A 613 37.65 7.48 -17.64
C GLU A 613 36.14 7.41 -17.83
N VAL A 614 35.43 6.82 -16.86
CA VAL A 614 33.96 6.75 -16.83
C VAL A 614 33.35 8.16 -16.85
N LEU A 615 33.87 9.09 -16.04
CA LEU A 615 33.38 10.47 -16.03
C LEU A 615 33.64 11.20 -17.35
N THR A 616 34.79 10.96 -17.99
CA THR A 616 35.07 11.48 -19.33
C THR A 616 34.02 10.98 -20.33
N MET A 617 33.72 9.68 -20.33
CA MET A 617 32.69 9.10 -21.20
C MET A 617 31.29 9.69 -20.94
N LEU A 618 30.88 9.81 -19.67
CA LEU A 618 29.58 10.42 -19.31
C LEU A 618 29.51 11.90 -19.70
N SER A 619 30.65 12.61 -19.71
CA SER A 619 30.70 14.00 -20.20
C SER A 619 30.49 14.11 -21.72
N PHE A 620 30.77 13.04 -22.48
CA PHE A 620 30.50 12.98 -23.91
C PHE A 620 29.00 12.84 -24.19
N ASP A 621 28.33 12.01 -23.40
CA ASP A 621 26.88 11.81 -23.49
C ASP A 621 26.09 13.07 -23.11
N GLY A 622 26.54 13.78 -22.06
CA GLY A 622 25.92 15.03 -21.60
C GLY A 622 26.22 16.26 -22.45
N SER A 623 27.13 16.18 -23.42
CA SER A 623 27.46 17.27 -24.36
C SER A 623 26.53 17.23 -25.56
N ASP A 624 26.29 18.36 -26.24
CA ASP A 624 25.60 18.37 -27.55
C ASP A 624 26.54 17.98 -28.71
N GLN A 625 27.85 17.93 -28.46
CA GLN A 625 28.87 17.62 -29.45
C GLN A 625 28.97 16.12 -29.75
N GLY A 626 29.57 15.78 -30.89
CA GLY A 626 29.99 14.41 -31.19
C GLY A 626 31.17 13.93 -30.33
N TRP A 627 31.38 12.63 -30.25
CA TRP A 627 32.50 12.01 -29.54
C TRP A 627 32.98 10.76 -30.28
N ALA A 628 34.23 10.36 -30.04
CA ALA A 628 34.74 9.06 -30.50
C ALA A 628 35.75 8.48 -29.52
N LEU A 629 35.81 7.15 -29.50
CA LEU A 629 36.77 6.32 -28.79
C LEU A 629 37.37 5.34 -29.81
N ILE A 630 38.67 5.43 -30.01
CA ILE A 630 39.44 4.63 -30.97
C ILE A 630 40.37 3.72 -30.17
N SER A 631 40.32 2.43 -30.44
CA SER A 631 41.16 1.43 -29.79
C SER A 631 41.78 0.45 -30.76
N ARG A 632 42.85 -0.21 -30.29
CA ARG A 632 43.44 -1.38 -30.95
C ARG A 632 43.67 -2.46 -29.90
N GLY A 633 42.96 -3.58 -30.02
CA GLY A 633 42.95 -4.60 -28.98
C GLY A 633 42.36 -4.07 -27.66
N SER A 634 42.75 -4.68 -26.54
CA SER A 634 42.10 -4.46 -25.24
C SER A 634 42.50 -3.15 -24.55
N PHE A 635 43.78 -2.77 -24.53
CA PHE A 635 44.30 -1.79 -23.56
C PHE A 635 44.56 -0.37 -24.10
N GLU A 636 44.84 -0.23 -25.39
CA GLU A 636 45.16 1.09 -25.97
C GLU A 636 43.89 1.77 -26.45
N MET A 637 43.44 2.83 -25.76
CA MET A 637 42.23 3.58 -26.10
C MET A 637 42.47 5.09 -26.11
N ALA A 638 42.30 5.70 -27.27
CA ALA A 638 42.27 7.14 -27.47
C ALA A 638 40.81 7.61 -27.50
N ARG A 639 40.50 8.77 -26.92
CA ARG A 639 39.14 9.28 -26.85
C ARG A 639 39.12 10.81 -26.93
N GLY A 640 38.05 11.38 -27.45
CA GLY A 640 37.91 12.83 -27.52
C GLY A 640 36.52 13.31 -27.90
N LYS A 641 36.38 14.65 -27.90
CA LYS A 641 35.17 15.35 -28.36
C LYS A 641 35.32 15.81 -29.81
N SER A 642 34.19 16.10 -30.44
CA SER A 642 34.04 16.49 -31.86
C SER A 642 35.16 17.42 -32.35
N GLN A 643 35.40 18.55 -31.68
CA GLN A 643 36.40 19.53 -32.12
C GLN A 643 37.83 18.98 -32.08
N ILE A 644 38.19 18.28 -31.00
CA ILE A 644 39.54 17.72 -30.80
C ILE A 644 39.78 16.60 -31.82
N ILE A 645 38.81 15.70 -31.99
CA ILE A 645 38.94 14.58 -32.93
C ILE A 645 38.99 15.06 -34.37
N THR A 646 38.10 15.96 -34.78
CA THR A 646 38.08 16.48 -36.14
C THR A 646 39.42 17.16 -36.45
N LYS A 647 39.90 18.04 -35.57
CA LYS A 647 41.21 18.69 -35.74
C LYS A 647 42.35 17.66 -35.83
N THR A 648 42.32 16.62 -35.01
CA THR A 648 43.36 15.58 -35.00
C THR A 648 43.40 14.79 -36.29
N LEU A 649 42.25 14.49 -36.88
CA LEU A 649 42.17 13.83 -38.18
C LEU A 649 42.64 14.75 -39.31
N ASP A 650 42.28 16.03 -39.27
CA ASP A 650 42.72 17.04 -40.25
C ASP A 650 44.23 17.24 -40.20
N ASP A 651 44.81 17.24 -38.99
CA ASP A 651 46.24 17.39 -38.73
C ASP A 651 47.03 16.08 -38.86
N TYR A 652 46.46 15.00 -39.42
CA TYR A 652 47.15 13.71 -39.49
C TYR A 652 48.54 13.79 -40.13
N THR A 653 48.72 14.65 -41.13
CA THR A 653 50.02 14.88 -41.79
C THR A 653 51.11 15.40 -40.85
N VAL A 654 50.74 15.99 -39.71
CA VAL A 654 51.66 16.52 -38.69
C VAL A 654 52.22 15.41 -37.81
N TRP A 655 51.39 14.43 -37.44
CA TRP A 655 51.75 13.34 -36.52
C TRP A 655 51.84 11.96 -37.20
N GLU A 656 51.79 11.93 -38.54
CA GLU A 656 51.89 10.71 -39.36
C GLU A 656 53.21 9.94 -39.13
N GLU A 657 54.32 10.65 -38.95
CA GLU A 657 55.61 10.03 -38.64
C GLU A 657 55.61 9.40 -37.24
N ASP A 658 55.09 10.11 -36.23
CA ASP A 658 54.90 9.56 -34.88
C ASP A 658 54.02 8.30 -34.89
N ALA A 659 52.95 8.30 -35.69
CA ALA A 659 52.06 7.14 -35.86
C ALA A 659 52.79 5.93 -36.43
N ARG A 660 53.76 6.14 -37.33
CA ARG A 660 54.57 5.08 -37.92
C ARG A 660 55.61 4.53 -36.94
N GLU A 661 56.19 5.38 -36.10
CA GLU A 661 57.21 5.01 -35.14
C GLU A 661 56.64 4.36 -33.86
N LYS A 662 55.61 4.98 -33.27
CA LYS A 662 55.05 4.58 -31.97
C LYS A 662 53.83 3.66 -32.10
N GLY A 663 53.24 3.59 -33.28
CA GLY A 663 51.93 2.98 -33.53
C GLY A 663 50.80 4.01 -33.47
N PHE A 664 49.71 3.71 -34.21
CA PHE A 664 48.64 4.67 -34.46
C PHE A 664 47.91 5.16 -33.19
N VAL A 665 47.49 4.25 -32.29
CA VAL A 665 46.75 4.65 -31.07
C VAL A 665 47.65 5.39 -30.06
N PRO A 666 48.87 4.94 -29.75
CA PRO A 666 49.79 5.68 -28.88
C PRO A 666 50.10 7.09 -29.39
N ALA A 667 50.41 7.24 -30.68
CA ALA A 667 50.68 8.55 -31.28
C ALA A 667 49.43 9.46 -31.27
N LEU A 668 48.24 8.88 -31.47
CA LEU A 668 46.98 9.60 -31.36
C LEU A 668 46.74 10.13 -29.94
N ILE A 669 47.03 9.32 -28.91
CA ILE A 669 46.94 9.75 -27.50
C ILE A 669 47.91 10.89 -27.21
N ASP A 670 49.18 10.77 -27.65
CA ASP A 670 50.19 11.80 -27.48
C ASP A 670 49.74 13.13 -28.13
N TYR A 671 49.19 13.07 -29.36
CA TYR A 671 48.71 14.26 -30.06
C TYR A 671 47.47 14.87 -29.39
N PHE A 672 46.54 14.05 -28.92
CA PHE A 672 45.40 14.54 -28.13
C PHE A 672 45.85 15.34 -26.91
N LEU A 673 46.84 14.86 -26.16
CA LEU A 673 47.38 15.56 -24.99
C LEU A 673 47.96 16.94 -25.35
N GLN A 674 48.55 17.10 -26.53
CA GLN A 674 49.06 18.40 -27.01
C GLN A 674 47.95 19.40 -27.36
N LEU A 675 46.78 18.90 -27.77
CA LEU A 675 45.63 19.73 -28.13
C LEU A 675 44.79 20.19 -26.92
N HIS A 676 45.03 19.65 -25.72
CA HIS A 676 44.26 20.01 -24.54
C HIS A 676 44.51 21.48 -24.16
N THR A 677 43.45 22.29 -24.21
CA THR A 677 43.49 23.68 -23.78
C THR A 677 43.09 23.80 -22.30
N PRO A 678 43.76 24.68 -21.52
CA PRO A 678 43.39 24.92 -20.12
C PRO A 678 41.98 25.54 -19.97
N GLN A 679 41.40 26.04 -21.06
CA GLN A 679 40.03 26.53 -21.16
C GLN A 679 39.17 25.44 -21.83
N HIS A 680 38.26 24.83 -21.08
CA HIS A 680 37.24 23.89 -21.58
C HIS A 680 36.02 23.95 -20.65
N CYS A 681 34.86 23.51 -21.16
CA CYS A 681 33.63 23.41 -20.40
C CYS A 681 33.06 22.00 -20.56
N ASN A 682 33.15 21.22 -19.49
CA ASN A 682 32.62 19.85 -19.45
C ASN A 682 31.25 19.86 -18.78
N ARG A 683 30.26 19.33 -19.49
CA ARG A 683 28.91 19.15 -18.98
C ARG A 683 28.73 17.68 -18.63
N LEU A 684 28.49 17.41 -17.36
CA LEU A 684 28.11 16.09 -16.87
C LEU A 684 26.62 16.14 -16.52
N ILE A 685 25.84 15.24 -17.10
CA ILE A 685 24.42 15.09 -16.76
C ILE A 685 24.29 13.75 -16.07
N LEU A 686 24.10 13.78 -14.75
CA LEU A 686 23.75 12.59 -13.98
C LEU A 686 22.24 12.63 -13.72
N PRO A 687 21.47 11.60 -14.10
CA PRO A 687 20.03 11.58 -13.87
C PRO A 687 19.75 11.59 -12.36
N GLY A 688 19.12 12.67 -11.89
CA GLY A 688 18.94 13.05 -10.49
C GLY A 688 18.88 11.87 -9.51
N LEU A 689 19.92 11.73 -8.69
CA LEU A 689 19.92 10.87 -7.52
C LEU A 689 19.69 11.73 -6.30
N ASP A 690 18.64 11.41 -5.57
CA ASP A 690 18.54 11.82 -4.17
C ASP A 690 19.50 10.92 -3.37
N GLY A 691 20.59 11.49 -2.86
CA GLY A 691 21.46 10.87 -1.84
C GLY A 691 22.83 10.38 -2.31
N ASP A 692 22.95 9.87 -3.54
CA ASP A 692 24.17 9.16 -3.96
C ASP A 692 25.21 10.03 -4.68
N ILE A 693 24.86 11.22 -5.18
CA ILE A 693 25.83 12.10 -5.87
C ILE A 693 26.56 13.00 -4.85
N PRO A 694 27.90 13.03 -4.81
CA PRO A 694 28.65 13.87 -3.90
C PRO A 694 28.35 15.36 -4.14
N GLU A 695 28.36 16.16 -3.08
CA GLU A 695 28.16 17.62 -3.18
C GLU A 695 29.19 18.30 -4.10
N MET A 696 30.38 17.71 -4.22
CA MET A 696 31.45 18.18 -5.09
C MET A 696 31.96 17.05 -5.99
N ILE A 697 31.87 17.27 -7.31
CA ILE A 697 32.52 16.46 -8.35
C ILE A 697 33.64 17.30 -8.94
N VAL A 698 34.80 16.70 -9.20
CA VAL A 698 35.90 17.34 -9.91
C VAL A 698 35.92 16.93 -11.38
N CYS A 699 36.26 17.87 -12.26
CA CYS A 699 36.41 17.61 -13.69
C CYS A 699 37.56 16.63 -13.92
N ALA A 700 37.31 15.53 -14.65
CA ALA A 700 38.32 14.53 -14.98
C ALA A 700 39.47 15.07 -15.85
N GLU A 701 39.22 16.13 -16.64
CA GLU A 701 40.23 16.71 -17.55
C GLU A 701 41.14 17.75 -16.86
N CYS A 702 40.65 18.50 -15.86
CA CYS A 702 41.45 19.57 -15.23
C CYS A 702 41.45 19.61 -13.70
N GLY A 703 40.74 18.71 -13.05
CA GLY A 703 40.68 18.60 -11.59
C GLY A 703 39.94 19.72 -10.87
N ARG A 704 39.40 20.73 -11.58
CA ARG A 704 38.60 21.80 -10.97
C ARG A 704 37.24 21.28 -10.51
N SER A 705 36.73 21.82 -9.41
CA SER A 705 35.37 21.54 -8.96
C SER A 705 34.34 21.95 -10.02
N MET A 706 33.39 21.06 -10.28
CA MET A 706 32.26 21.31 -11.18
C MET A 706 31.12 21.98 -10.41
N GLU A 707 30.46 22.95 -11.04
CA GLU A 707 29.27 23.60 -10.49
C GLU A 707 28.04 22.70 -10.68
N ARG A 708 27.22 22.57 -9.63
CA ARG A 708 25.98 21.80 -9.65
C ARG A 708 24.82 22.68 -10.11
N PHE A 709 24.13 22.27 -11.16
CA PHE A 709 22.90 22.91 -11.65
C PHE A 709 21.73 21.92 -11.65
N PHE A 710 20.51 22.41 -11.38
CA PHE A 710 19.29 21.65 -11.60
C PHE A 710 18.79 21.91 -13.03
N MET A 711 18.46 20.84 -13.77
CA MET A 711 17.95 20.93 -15.13
C MET A 711 16.53 20.39 -15.18
N TYR A 712 15.59 21.25 -15.61
CA TYR A 712 14.23 20.83 -15.94
C TYR A 712 14.16 20.61 -17.44
N ARG A 713 13.76 19.42 -17.88
CA ARG A 713 13.55 19.09 -19.28
C ARG A 713 12.09 18.69 -19.47
N CYS A 714 11.40 19.35 -20.40
CA CYS A 714 10.08 18.94 -20.86
C CYS A 714 10.28 18.13 -22.14
N CYS A 715 10.01 16.83 -22.09
CA CYS A 715 10.04 15.97 -23.27
C CYS A 715 8.62 15.91 -23.86
N THR A 716 8.49 16.21 -25.15
CA THR A 716 7.33 15.82 -25.93
C THR A 716 7.71 14.49 -26.58
N ASP A 717 7.18 13.39 -26.05
CA ASP A 717 7.26 12.10 -26.75
C ASP A 717 6.67 12.22 -28.17
#